data_AF-A0A157RS24-F1
#
_entry.id   AF-A0A157RS24-F1
#
_cell.length_a   1.000
_cell.length_b   1.000
_cell.length_c   1.000
_cell.angle_alpha   90.00
_cell.angle_beta   90.00
_cell.angle_gamma   90.00
#
_symmetry.space_group_name_H-M   'P 1'
#
loop_
_entity.id
_entity.type
_entity.pdbx_description
1 polymer ?
#
loop_
_entity_poly.entity_id
_entity_poly.type
_entity_poly.pdbx_seq_one_letter_code
_entity_poly.pdbx_strand_id
1 'polypeptide(L)'
;MKLSRFVGATVREAMRQVREALGPDALIVSNRTVNGTVEVVATVDAAPDVQDETPSAGAPPAASASSAAQPSAVPARPSSAWQSPADATRAPSMPPSSESGYAPARALARYADAAAASPLPEADAEAPQALQAGPAAGRPTPAAAGQGPVSPGASSIRMPAPGSTSLLGTAAPGSPRIPTDLANAIGAAANSLAAARAPSVPASGYAAPMSTPAAYPPTPAARIAMPAAPGIPASAAPAALDSNPPVPADSLSGPSAPASPVPPLPSMAQRPDAPLPSAMPIAPASMEMGNQQMQAALDALRGALESRMDGLLWGGAQAAGLQPVKATLFRNLLEAGFSMPLVRALVERLPASLDRQGAMAWARNELVTHLPVMRNENDFLADGGVYALVGPTGVGKTTTLAKLAARCVAREGRDQVAMLTTDLFRIGALEQLQIYGRLMGVPAHSVRDGEELKQALAHLGHRKIILIDTTGISQRDRNVAALAALLHAADRPVRRLLVLNAASQGDTLDEVAHAYRNGAGEDVVGCIVTKLDEATRIAPALDTAIRHRLPIHYVSIGQKVPEDMATADRQALVDRALAPLPRQTAPLYAPSEADLAALWRSSAKAETEQKQVDGASESARRRQLLAAAVLPHAGADAPLDQAIAWLDSDPACVQARANWRAARDDSATPQTLSEAGLKRAQDAYAGGSERYLLAMHGKAAMKGQGGSPAGTLLAGLLMTDRGAALSAPMAHLMLPHGILDAHDLSAPMPENAVQALVARVRALQAALQGVPQVHLFEMGTAAMWQSLSAESAQWVARGAGALRVVQEDTPTTLAAVSRDLGYLPVGTTPMPGQQPDEAPLDLWASGTEVRMSARGHEDLPLRMVCARLTDPASGKVVNQLYGLTNLKASQADARTVARWLLQQEQAKTAFRHMAQAWAALPPATGIQAMPRQALLAAQLGVACWQLSQASQAESARAMLQAMAAGGRKLTGPLMPAALMKGFAMLDMAA
;
A
#
# COMPACT_ATOMS: atom_id res chain seq x y z
N MET A 1 -22.97 28.98 -6.68
CA MET A 1 -21.91 30.00 -6.50
C MET A 1 -21.48 30.50 -7.87
N LYS A 2 -21.32 31.82 -8.09
CA LYS A 2 -20.89 32.37 -9.39
C LYS A 2 -19.40 32.75 -9.29
N LEU A 3 -18.55 31.97 -9.95
CA LEU A 3 -17.09 32.13 -9.90
C LEU A 3 -16.62 33.02 -11.05
N SER A 4 -15.93 34.12 -10.74
CA SER A 4 -15.35 35.03 -11.73
C SER A 4 -13.83 34.90 -11.74
N ARG A 5 -13.23 34.86 -12.94
CA ARG A 5 -11.76 34.77 -13.13
C ARG A 5 -11.20 36.11 -13.60
N PHE A 6 -10.09 36.51 -12.98
CA PHE A 6 -9.34 37.73 -13.24
C PHE A 6 -7.89 37.38 -13.55
N VAL A 7 -7.23 38.14 -14.43
CA VAL A 7 -5.85 37.87 -14.85
C VAL A 7 -5.07 39.17 -14.92
N GLY A 8 -3.90 39.21 -14.28
CA GLY A 8 -3.01 40.37 -14.26
C GLY A 8 -1.54 39.97 -14.45
N ALA A 9 -0.71 40.94 -14.85
CA ALA A 9 0.74 40.72 -14.94
C ALA A 9 1.40 40.58 -13.56
N THR A 10 0.73 41.08 -12.51
CA THR A 10 1.13 40.91 -11.10
C THR A 10 -0.06 40.57 -10.22
N VAL A 11 0.18 39.94 -9.07
CA VAL A 11 -0.86 39.64 -8.05
C VAL A 11 -1.63 40.89 -7.66
N ARG A 12 -0.95 42.03 -7.52
CA ARG A 12 -1.55 43.32 -7.14
C ARG A 12 -2.53 43.85 -8.19
N GLU A 13 -2.27 43.60 -9.46
CA GLU A 13 -3.15 43.99 -10.56
C GLU A 13 -4.38 43.08 -10.66
N ALA A 14 -4.20 41.75 -10.57
CA ALA A 14 -5.32 40.80 -10.53
C ALA A 14 -6.23 41.07 -9.31
N MET A 15 -5.64 41.37 -8.14
CA MET A 15 -6.39 41.75 -6.94
C MET A 15 -7.10 43.11 -7.05
N ARG A 16 -6.58 44.06 -7.84
CA ARG A 16 -7.30 45.31 -8.15
C ARG A 16 -8.56 44.99 -8.95
N GLN A 17 -8.44 44.19 -10.01
CA GLN A 17 -9.58 43.78 -10.85
C GLN A 17 -10.65 43.03 -10.03
N VAL A 18 -10.25 42.10 -9.14
CA VAL A 18 -11.17 41.42 -8.22
C VAL A 18 -11.95 42.43 -7.37
N ARG A 19 -11.25 43.38 -6.74
CA ARG A 19 -11.88 44.37 -5.86
C ARG A 19 -12.77 45.38 -6.60
N GLU A 20 -12.40 45.71 -7.83
CA GLU A 20 -13.16 46.61 -8.72
C GLU A 20 -14.44 45.95 -9.25
N ALA A 21 -14.41 44.63 -9.53
CA ALA A 21 -15.54 43.90 -10.10
C ALA A 21 -16.46 43.21 -9.09
N LEU A 22 -15.94 42.82 -7.91
CA LEU A 22 -16.66 42.04 -6.90
C LEU A 22 -16.71 42.73 -5.51
N GLY A 23 -16.10 43.91 -5.37
CA GLY A 23 -16.06 44.63 -4.09
C GLY A 23 -14.99 44.14 -3.11
N PRO A 24 -14.92 44.73 -1.90
CA PRO A 24 -13.88 44.42 -0.91
C PRO A 24 -14.05 43.04 -0.27
N ASP A 25 -15.26 42.49 -0.23
CA ASP A 25 -15.63 41.27 0.50
C ASP A 25 -15.56 39.98 -0.34
N ALA A 26 -14.91 40.05 -1.51
CA ALA A 26 -14.80 38.92 -2.42
C ALA A 26 -13.91 37.79 -1.88
N LEU A 27 -14.47 36.59 -1.73
CA LEU A 27 -13.75 35.39 -1.33
C LEU A 27 -12.90 34.87 -2.50
N ILE A 28 -11.58 34.78 -2.32
CA ILE A 28 -10.67 34.16 -3.29
C ILE A 28 -10.72 32.64 -3.14
N VAL A 29 -11.09 31.95 -4.21
CA VAL A 29 -11.18 30.48 -4.27
C VAL A 29 -9.89 29.87 -4.83
N SER A 30 -9.18 30.59 -5.69
CA SER A 30 -7.89 30.13 -6.23
C SER A 30 -7.01 31.30 -6.68
N ASN A 31 -5.70 31.17 -6.48
CA ASN A 31 -4.66 32.06 -7.01
C ASN A 31 -3.53 31.19 -7.54
N ARG A 32 -3.15 31.35 -8.81
CA ARG A 32 -2.05 30.62 -9.45
C ARG A 32 -1.31 31.48 -10.46
N THR A 33 -0.01 31.26 -10.58
CA THR A 33 0.81 31.88 -11.64
C THR A 33 0.98 30.87 -12.79
N VAL A 34 0.65 31.28 -14.01
CA VAL A 34 0.77 30.45 -15.23
C VAL A 34 1.45 31.29 -16.30
N ASN A 35 2.53 30.79 -16.90
CA ASN A 35 3.27 31.46 -17.98
C ASN A 35 3.66 32.93 -17.69
N GLY A 36 3.92 33.27 -16.42
CA GLY A 36 4.33 34.61 -16.00
C GLY A 36 3.19 35.60 -15.69
N THR A 37 1.92 35.21 -15.86
CA THR A 37 0.75 36.00 -15.42
C THR A 37 0.04 35.32 -14.25
N VAL A 38 -0.67 36.11 -13.46
CA VAL A 38 -1.38 35.67 -12.25
C VAL A 38 -2.87 35.56 -12.55
N GLU A 39 -3.44 34.37 -12.41
CA GLU A 39 -4.88 34.12 -12.46
C GLU A 39 -5.45 34.07 -11.02
N VAL A 40 -6.50 34.85 -10.75
CA VAL A 40 -7.24 34.84 -9.48
C VAL A 40 -8.71 34.54 -9.75
N VAL A 41 -9.31 33.61 -9.00
CA VAL A 41 -10.74 33.26 -9.07
C VAL A 41 -11.43 33.66 -7.77
N ALA A 42 -12.51 34.43 -7.86
CA ALA A 42 -13.21 34.99 -6.68
C ALA A 42 -14.74 35.03 -6.84
N THR A 43 -15.46 35.23 -5.73
CA THR A 43 -16.93 35.18 -5.61
C THR A 43 -17.43 35.93 -4.36
N VAL A 44 -18.76 36.11 -4.17
CA VAL A 44 -19.36 36.92 -3.08
C VAL A 44 -20.59 36.22 -2.48
N ASP A 45 -20.59 36.06 -1.14
CA ASP A 45 -21.66 35.64 -0.18
C ASP A 45 -22.50 34.35 -0.43
N ALA A 46 -22.91 33.55 0.58
CA ALA A 46 -22.66 33.54 2.04
C ALA A 46 -22.57 32.07 2.57
N ALA A 47 -22.20 31.89 3.85
CA ALA A 47 -21.89 30.60 4.50
C ALA A 47 -23.13 29.80 5.02
N PRO A 48 -22.95 28.58 5.56
CA PRO A 48 -22.18 27.44 5.03
C PRO A 48 -23.02 26.15 4.95
N ASP A 49 -22.77 25.30 3.96
CA ASP A 49 -23.08 23.87 4.07
C ASP A 49 -22.03 23.07 3.30
N VAL A 50 -21.42 22.07 3.94
CA VAL A 50 -20.25 21.34 3.40
C VAL A 50 -20.66 19.94 3.00
N GLN A 51 -20.68 19.69 1.69
CA GLN A 51 -20.66 18.33 1.13
C GLN A 51 -19.54 18.27 0.09
N ASP A 52 -18.56 17.38 0.34
CA ASP A 52 -17.42 17.15 -0.54
C ASP A 52 -17.85 16.38 -1.80
N GLU A 53 -17.68 17.00 -2.98
CA GLU A 53 -17.57 16.27 -4.24
C GLU A 53 -16.31 16.69 -5.01
N THR A 54 -15.70 15.71 -5.68
CA THR A 54 -14.33 15.78 -6.24
C THR A 54 -14.31 16.20 -7.72
N PRO A 55 -13.26 16.90 -8.18
CA PRO A 55 -13.26 17.51 -9.51
C PRO A 55 -12.90 16.52 -10.63
N SER A 56 -13.75 16.47 -11.66
CA SER A 56 -13.46 15.85 -12.95
C SER A 56 -12.97 16.89 -13.96
N ALA A 57 -11.90 16.59 -14.70
CA ALA A 57 -11.35 17.44 -15.76
C ALA A 57 -11.62 16.84 -17.15
N GLY A 58 -12.18 17.65 -18.05
CA GLY A 58 -12.68 17.20 -19.36
C GLY A 58 -11.66 17.09 -20.49
N ALA A 59 -12.12 16.52 -21.61
CA ALA A 59 -11.40 16.35 -22.87
C ALA A 59 -11.75 17.46 -23.90
N PRO A 60 -10.94 17.66 -24.97
CA PRO A 60 -11.09 18.78 -25.92
C PRO A 60 -12.09 18.49 -27.08
N PRO A 61 -12.43 19.49 -27.92
CA PRO A 61 -13.62 19.45 -28.79
C PRO A 61 -13.40 18.84 -30.17
N ALA A 62 -14.50 18.47 -30.84
CA ALA A 62 -14.56 18.07 -32.25
C ALA A 62 -15.69 18.81 -33.00
N ALA A 63 -15.54 19.01 -34.30
CA ALA A 63 -16.44 19.80 -35.13
C ALA A 63 -17.05 19.00 -36.32
N SER A 64 -18.13 19.55 -36.87
CA SER A 64 -18.73 19.31 -38.20
C SER A 64 -19.28 17.93 -38.59
N ALA A 65 -20.62 17.82 -38.49
CA ALA A 65 -21.58 17.66 -39.59
C ALA A 65 -21.58 16.42 -40.53
N SER A 66 -22.72 15.71 -40.59
CA SER A 66 -23.67 15.67 -41.75
C SER A 66 -24.42 14.33 -41.90
N SER A 67 -25.55 14.37 -42.63
CA SER A 67 -26.46 13.27 -43.05
C SER A 67 -27.33 12.64 -41.94
N ALA A 68 -28.65 12.38 -42.02
CA ALA A 68 -29.82 12.75 -42.85
C ALA A 68 -30.74 11.50 -43.01
N ALA A 69 -32.06 11.73 -43.10
CA ALA A 69 -33.15 10.80 -43.49
C ALA A 69 -33.65 9.68 -42.51
N GLN A 70 -34.62 10.03 -41.64
CA GLN A 70 -36.07 9.69 -41.68
C GLN A 70 -36.60 8.29 -42.12
N PRO A 71 -37.90 7.91 -41.85
CA PRO A 71 -38.96 8.61 -41.09
C PRO A 71 -39.83 7.79 -40.08
N SER A 72 -40.70 8.54 -39.38
CA SER A 72 -41.97 8.17 -38.68
C SER A 72 -41.88 7.71 -37.20
N ALA A 73 -42.89 7.90 -36.34
CA ALA A 73 -44.24 8.50 -36.49
C ALA A 73 -44.68 9.34 -35.25
N VAL A 74 -45.84 10.02 -35.30
CA VAL A 74 -46.36 11.04 -34.33
C VAL A 74 -47.91 10.98 -34.34
N PRO A 75 -48.66 10.92 -33.20
CA PRO A 75 -48.97 12.06 -32.28
C PRO A 75 -49.06 11.62 -30.77
N ALA A 76 -49.61 12.32 -29.75
CA ALA A 76 -50.40 13.57 -29.66
C ALA A 76 -50.15 14.43 -28.38
N ARG A 77 -50.67 15.66 -28.40
CA ARG A 77 -50.67 16.78 -27.40
C ARG A 77 -52.08 16.90 -26.71
N PRO A 78 -52.51 17.96 -25.95
CA PRO A 78 -51.99 19.32 -25.64
C PRO A 78 -52.03 19.66 -24.10
N SER A 79 -51.98 20.89 -23.52
CA SER A 79 -52.17 22.29 -23.98
C SER A 79 -51.42 23.33 -23.11
N SER A 80 -51.68 24.64 -23.33
CA SER A 80 -50.89 25.81 -22.90
C SER A 80 -51.74 26.97 -22.34
N ALA A 81 -51.18 27.87 -21.52
CA ALA A 81 -51.73 29.21 -21.25
C ALA A 81 -50.65 30.25 -20.82
N TRP A 82 -51.01 31.54 -20.90
CA TRP A 82 -50.16 32.73 -20.63
C TRP A 82 -50.48 33.34 -19.22
N GLN A 83 -50.02 34.51 -18.73
CA GLN A 83 -49.33 35.69 -19.30
C GLN A 83 -48.60 36.52 -18.20
N SER A 84 -48.24 37.79 -18.48
CA SER A 84 -47.72 38.81 -17.52
C SER A 84 -48.36 40.18 -17.88
N PRO A 85 -48.50 41.17 -16.95
CA PRO A 85 -47.49 42.27 -16.85
C PRO A 85 -47.40 43.07 -15.50
N ALA A 86 -46.43 44.01 -15.44
CA ALA A 86 -46.24 45.34 -14.76
C ALA A 86 -47.24 45.90 -13.68
N ASP A 87 -47.02 46.96 -12.87
CA ASP A 87 -45.94 47.98 -12.71
C ASP A 87 -46.03 48.76 -11.34
N ALA A 88 -45.05 49.63 -11.04
CA ALA A 88 -45.14 50.94 -10.33
C ALA A 88 -45.40 51.16 -8.78
N THR A 89 -44.45 51.89 -8.15
CA THR A 89 -44.56 53.08 -7.23
C THR A 89 -44.62 53.07 -5.67
N ARG A 90 -43.78 53.98 -5.11
CA ARG A 90 -43.90 54.88 -3.91
C ARG A 90 -43.71 54.39 -2.45
N ALA A 91 -42.88 55.15 -1.72
CA ALA A 91 -42.82 55.31 -0.24
C ALA A 91 -43.47 56.66 0.17
N PRO A 92 -43.75 56.97 1.48
CA PRO A 92 -42.72 57.50 2.41
C PRO A 92 -42.96 57.36 3.96
N SER A 93 -42.01 57.91 4.75
CA SER A 93 -42.14 58.53 6.11
C SER A 93 -41.65 57.81 7.40
N MET A 94 -41.42 58.62 8.45
CA MET A 94 -40.44 58.58 9.59
C MET A 94 -41.16 58.63 10.99
N PRO A 95 -40.53 58.77 12.21
CA PRO A 95 -39.19 58.46 12.81
C PRO A 95 -39.36 57.67 14.18
N PRO A 96 -38.61 57.83 15.32
CA PRO A 96 -37.26 58.37 15.65
C PRO A 96 -36.34 57.53 16.63
N SER A 97 -35.05 57.92 16.67
CA SER A 97 -34.10 58.01 17.83
C SER A 97 -33.94 56.94 18.94
N SER A 98 -32.69 56.49 19.18
CA SER A 98 -31.97 56.63 20.48
C SER A 98 -30.49 56.19 20.39
N GLU A 99 -29.63 56.72 21.26
CA GLU A 99 -28.16 56.54 21.28
C GLU A 99 -27.64 55.64 22.42
N SER A 100 -26.34 55.35 22.40
CA SER A 100 -25.50 54.65 23.41
C SER A 100 -25.72 53.14 23.51
N GLY A 101 -24.72 52.30 23.80
CA GLY A 101 -23.33 52.56 24.17
C GLY A 101 -22.94 51.58 25.29
N TYR A 102 -22.04 50.64 25.02
CA TYR A 102 -21.77 49.54 25.97
C TYR A 102 -20.28 49.29 26.19
N ALA A 103 -19.88 49.32 27.46
CA ALA A 103 -18.59 48.87 27.98
C ALA A 103 -18.84 47.94 29.18
N PRO A 104 -17.92 47.02 29.52
CA PRO A 104 -18.26 45.81 30.28
C PRO A 104 -17.87 45.86 31.76
N ALA A 105 -18.65 45.17 32.62
CA ALA A 105 -18.18 44.57 33.89
C ALA A 105 -19.26 43.70 34.57
N ARG A 106 -18.95 42.42 34.86
CA ARG A 106 -19.37 41.67 36.07
C ARG A 106 -18.99 40.17 35.97
N ALA A 107 -18.00 39.75 36.76
CA ALA A 107 -17.94 38.45 37.47
C ALA A 107 -16.52 38.18 38.02
N LEU A 108 -16.17 38.72 39.20
CA LEU A 108 -15.11 38.23 40.09
C LEU A 108 -15.09 39.07 41.38
N ALA A 109 -15.98 38.73 42.32
CA ALA A 109 -16.13 39.41 43.61
C ALA A 109 -16.54 38.42 44.71
N ARG A 110 -15.71 37.39 44.93
CA ARG A 110 -15.82 36.43 46.05
C ARG A 110 -14.45 35.82 46.39
N TYR A 111 -13.55 36.58 47.03
CA TYR A 111 -12.38 36.03 47.74
C TYR A 111 -11.74 36.99 48.75
N ALA A 112 -12.51 37.95 49.30
CA ALA A 112 -11.99 39.02 50.16
C ALA A 112 -12.44 38.95 51.65
N ASP A 113 -13.45 38.15 52.00
CA ASP A 113 -14.05 38.13 53.35
C ASP A 113 -14.07 36.72 53.95
N ALA A 114 -12.99 36.34 54.65
CA ALA A 114 -12.95 35.19 55.56
C ALA A 114 -11.71 35.22 56.51
N ALA A 115 -11.41 36.37 57.12
CA ALA A 115 -10.22 36.52 57.98
C ALA A 115 -10.45 37.42 59.22
N ALA A 116 -11.48 37.12 60.03
CA ALA A 116 -11.63 37.69 61.37
C ALA A 116 -12.62 36.89 62.26
N ALA A 117 -12.11 36.00 63.12
CA ALA A 117 -12.67 35.64 64.44
C ALA A 117 -11.87 34.49 65.09
N SER A 118 -11.37 34.72 66.31
CA SER A 118 -10.99 33.67 67.27
C SER A 118 -11.98 33.72 68.46
N PRO A 119 -12.05 32.70 69.34
CA PRO A 119 -11.08 32.61 70.44
C PRO A 119 -10.67 31.18 70.89
N LEU A 120 -9.59 31.11 71.68
CA LEU A 120 -9.23 29.99 72.57
C LEU A 120 -10.03 30.09 73.90
N PRO A 121 -10.20 29.02 74.72
CA PRO A 121 -9.15 28.65 75.69
C PRO A 121 -9.00 27.13 76.03
N GLU A 122 -7.86 26.82 76.67
CA GLU A 122 -7.56 25.82 77.74
C GLU A 122 -8.20 24.39 77.69
N ALA A 123 -7.45 23.27 77.62
CA ALA A 123 -6.34 22.73 78.44
C ALA A 123 -6.81 21.83 79.61
N ASP A 124 -6.46 20.54 79.57
CA ASP A 124 -6.11 19.72 80.75
C ASP A 124 -5.41 18.40 80.35
N ALA A 125 -4.76 17.74 81.32
CA ALA A 125 -3.78 16.67 81.11
C ALA A 125 -4.33 15.25 81.32
N GLU A 126 -3.64 14.23 80.77
CA GLU A 126 -3.07 13.10 81.56
C GLU A 126 -2.28 12.06 80.72
N ALA A 127 -1.24 11.53 81.37
CA ALA A 127 -0.51 10.29 81.10
C ALA A 127 0.08 9.84 82.47
N PRO A 128 0.72 8.66 82.67
CA PRO A 128 1.08 7.59 81.73
C PRO A 128 0.85 6.16 82.28
N GLN A 129 1.28 5.11 81.55
CA GLN A 129 1.98 3.89 82.04
C GLN A 129 2.31 2.95 80.84
N ALA A 130 3.56 2.53 80.56
CA ALA A 130 4.45 1.57 81.26
C ALA A 130 4.34 0.13 80.63
N LEU A 131 5.36 -0.74 80.40
CA LEU A 131 6.80 -0.84 80.75
C LEU A 131 7.61 -1.69 79.71
N GLN A 132 8.94 -1.44 79.60
CA GLN A 132 10.13 -2.38 79.49
C GLN A 132 10.15 -3.58 78.49
N ALA A 133 11.29 -4.17 78.07
CA ALA A 133 12.74 -3.85 77.91
C ALA A 133 13.37 -5.02 77.06
N GLY A 134 14.35 -4.85 76.16
CA GLY A 134 15.83 -4.91 76.39
C GLY A 134 16.39 -6.35 76.60
N PRO A 135 17.70 -6.70 76.37
CA PRO A 135 18.85 -6.08 75.67
C PRO A 135 19.33 -6.94 74.44
N ALA A 136 20.24 -6.59 73.52
CA ALA A 136 21.47 -5.77 73.39
C ALA A 136 22.83 -6.47 73.66
N ALA A 137 23.63 -6.71 72.59
CA ALA A 137 25.10 -6.85 72.50
C ALA A 137 25.50 -7.13 71.02
N GLY A 138 26.66 -6.77 70.43
CA GLY A 138 27.80 -5.96 70.86
C GLY A 138 28.87 -5.89 69.74
N ARG A 139 29.48 -4.72 69.49
CA ARG A 139 30.64 -4.45 68.58
C ARG A 139 31.97 -5.02 69.18
N PRO A 140 33.15 -5.12 68.49
CA PRO A 140 33.74 -4.09 67.59
C PRO A 140 34.68 -4.56 66.42
N THR A 141 35.32 -3.57 65.80
CA THR A 141 36.38 -3.56 64.75
C THR A 141 37.82 -3.52 65.36
N PRO A 142 38.97 -3.32 64.65
CA PRO A 142 39.38 -3.50 63.21
C PRO A 142 40.79 -4.20 62.98
N ALA A 143 41.20 -4.29 61.70
CA ALA A 143 42.58 -4.11 61.15
C ALA A 143 43.65 -5.25 61.00
N ALA A 144 44.04 -5.46 59.72
CA ALA A 144 45.41 -5.51 59.14
C ALA A 144 46.32 -6.78 59.06
N ALA A 145 46.95 -6.90 57.87
CA ALA A 145 48.25 -7.50 57.49
C ALA A 145 48.45 -9.05 57.36
N GLY A 146 49.27 -9.46 56.36
CA GLY A 146 49.88 -10.81 56.30
C GLY A 146 50.14 -11.39 54.88
N GLN A 147 51.38 -11.35 54.41
CA GLN A 147 51.86 -11.93 53.12
C GLN A 147 52.12 -13.46 53.21
N GLY A 148 52.21 -14.19 52.08
CA GLY A 148 52.95 -15.47 52.04
C GLY A 148 52.50 -16.54 51.00
N PRO A 149 53.39 -17.17 50.20
CA PRO A 149 52.99 -17.98 49.02
C PRO A 149 53.45 -19.47 49.01
N VAL A 150 52.93 -20.30 48.08
CA VAL A 150 53.65 -21.40 47.37
C VAL A 150 52.88 -21.96 46.14
N SER A 151 53.60 -22.60 45.20
CA SER A 151 53.12 -23.45 44.07
C SER A 151 54.11 -24.65 43.90
N PRO A 152 53.84 -25.77 43.18
CA PRO A 152 53.85 -25.82 41.69
C PRO A 152 53.11 -26.98 40.92
N GLY A 153 52.93 -26.85 39.59
CA GLY A 153 52.84 -27.92 38.54
C GLY A 153 51.51 -28.72 38.35
N ALA A 154 51.16 -29.32 37.18
CA ALA A 154 51.65 -29.22 35.79
C ALA A 154 50.70 -29.91 34.74
N SER A 155 50.72 -29.46 33.46
CA SER A 155 50.44 -30.20 32.18
C SER A 155 49.02 -30.76 31.82
N SER A 156 48.57 -30.93 30.55
CA SER A 156 48.90 -30.37 29.19
C SER A 156 47.99 -30.96 28.05
N ILE A 157 48.03 -30.42 26.80
CA ILE A 157 47.66 -30.98 25.44
C ILE A 157 46.31 -30.49 24.78
N ARG A 158 46.16 -30.14 23.47
CA ARG A 158 47.06 -29.66 22.36
C ARG A 158 46.30 -29.33 21.01
N MET A 159 46.31 -28.05 20.54
CA MET A 159 46.50 -27.52 19.14
C MET A 159 45.63 -28.02 17.93
N PRO A 160 45.71 -27.46 16.67
CA PRO A 160 46.63 -26.43 16.10
C PRO A 160 46.04 -25.28 15.22
N ALA A 161 46.91 -24.31 14.92
CA ALA A 161 46.87 -23.36 13.77
C ALA A 161 48.04 -23.66 12.80
N PRO A 162 48.23 -22.96 11.65
CA PRO A 162 48.99 -21.67 11.58
C PRO A 162 48.47 -20.71 10.47
N GLY A 163 48.98 -19.49 10.18
CA GLY A 163 50.07 -18.59 10.62
C GLY A 163 50.10 -17.36 9.66
N SER A 164 50.91 -16.30 9.73
CA SER A 164 51.90 -15.81 10.71
C SER A 164 52.41 -14.39 10.30
N THR A 165 52.55 -13.46 11.27
CA THR A 165 53.52 -12.30 11.35
C THR A 165 53.86 -11.47 10.10
N SER A 166 53.64 -10.13 10.08
CA SER A 166 54.59 -9.07 10.53
C SER A 166 54.05 -7.66 10.15
N LEU A 167 54.46 -6.46 10.61
CA LEU A 167 55.43 -5.95 11.62
C LEU A 167 54.99 -4.50 12.07
N LEU A 168 55.91 -3.62 12.54
CA LEU A 168 55.75 -2.21 13.00
C LEU A 168 55.42 -1.18 11.86
N GLY A 169 54.95 0.07 12.10
CA GLY A 169 54.60 0.83 13.31
C GLY A 169 54.76 2.37 13.13
N THR A 170 54.13 3.20 14.01
CA THR A 170 54.14 4.71 14.06
C THR A 170 53.40 5.43 12.90
N ALA A 171 52.77 6.63 13.02
CA ALA A 171 52.54 7.59 14.12
C ALA A 171 51.20 8.37 13.91
N ALA A 172 50.80 9.22 14.88
CA ALA A 172 49.70 10.21 14.79
C ALA A 172 50.26 11.64 15.00
N PRO A 173 49.48 12.76 15.08
CA PRO A 173 48.06 13.03 14.74
C PRO A 173 47.86 14.29 13.84
N GLY A 174 46.61 14.68 13.50
CA GLY A 174 46.33 16.03 12.96
C GLY A 174 44.94 16.27 12.32
N SER A 175 44.05 16.96 13.03
CA SER A 175 42.75 17.51 12.54
C SER A 175 42.93 18.94 11.95
N PRO A 176 41.90 19.69 11.49
CA PRO A 176 40.49 19.35 11.16
C PRO A 176 40.00 19.98 9.80
N ARG A 177 38.68 19.91 9.54
CA ARG A 177 37.78 20.83 8.76
C ARG A 177 37.13 20.30 7.46
N ILE A 178 35.80 20.15 7.56
CA ILE A 178 34.71 20.31 6.55
C ILE A 178 34.69 21.80 6.05
N PRO A 179 33.99 22.27 4.97
CA PRO A 179 32.86 21.65 4.24
C PRO A 179 32.65 21.95 2.70
N THR A 180 31.58 21.34 2.15
CA THR A 180 30.62 21.84 1.10
C THR A 180 30.99 22.08 -0.37
N ASP A 181 30.15 21.42 -1.20
CA ASP A 181 29.37 21.93 -2.34
C ASP A 181 29.98 22.26 -3.71
N LEU A 182 29.87 21.22 -4.54
CA LEU A 182 29.62 21.18 -5.97
C LEU A 182 28.69 22.30 -6.51
N ALA A 183 29.22 23.22 -7.33
CA ALA A 183 28.42 23.95 -8.33
C ALA A 183 29.25 24.42 -9.54
N ASN A 184 28.77 24.08 -10.74
CA ASN A 184 29.04 24.72 -12.04
C ASN A 184 30.49 24.81 -12.59
N ALA A 185 30.78 23.99 -13.60
CA ALA A 185 31.62 24.38 -14.72
C ALA A 185 31.11 23.76 -16.04
N ILE A 186 30.42 24.55 -16.87
CA ILE A 186 30.31 24.29 -18.32
C ILE A 186 31.35 25.19 -18.98
N GLY A 187 32.29 24.61 -19.73
CA GLY A 187 33.37 25.36 -20.38
C GLY A 187 34.02 24.55 -21.49
N ALA A 188 33.79 24.97 -22.74
CA ALA A 188 34.25 24.33 -23.96
C ALA A 188 35.78 24.27 -24.11
N ALA A 189 36.28 23.26 -24.83
CA ALA A 189 37.21 23.46 -25.95
C ALA A 189 37.37 22.19 -26.81
N ALA A 190 37.29 22.36 -28.12
CA ALA A 190 37.87 21.42 -29.09
C ALA A 190 39.27 21.92 -29.52
N ASN A 191 39.97 21.12 -30.33
CA ASN A 191 41.28 21.33 -30.96
C ASN A 191 42.54 21.12 -30.10
N SER A 192 43.26 20.05 -30.44
CA SER A 192 44.71 20.08 -30.68
C SER A 192 45.07 19.00 -31.71
N LEU A 193 45.89 19.33 -32.70
CA LEU A 193 46.17 18.51 -33.88
C LEU A 193 47.67 18.15 -33.98
N ALA A 194 47.95 17.03 -34.66
CA ALA A 194 49.19 16.71 -35.39
C ALA A 194 50.47 16.25 -34.66
N ALA A 195 50.81 14.95 -34.85
CA ALA A 195 52.09 14.41 -35.38
C ALA A 195 52.05 12.85 -35.34
N ALA A 196 52.56 12.05 -36.30
CA ALA A 196 53.09 12.33 -37.64
C ALA A 196 53.12 11.05 -38.54
N ARG A 197 53.04 11.26 -39.87
CA ARG A 197 53.56 10.46 -41.02
C ARG A 197 53.18 8.97 -41.25
N ALA A 198 52.83 8.70 -42.52
CA ALA A 198 52.71 7.37 -43.15
C ALA A 198 54.05 6.89 -43.76
N PRO A 199 54.10 5.65 -44.30
CA PRO A 199 54.24 5.54 -45.77
C PRO A 199 53.25 4.56 -46.43
N SER A 200 53.46 4.29 -47.74
CA SER A 200 52.42 3.97 -48.74
C SER A 200 52.38 2.54 -49.28
N VAL A 201 51.24 2.24 -49.93
CA VAL A 201 50.84 1.16 -50.86
C VAL A 201 51.97 0.48 -51.70
N PRO A 202 51.74 -0.76 -52.17
CA PRO A 202 51.35 -0.89 -53.59
C PRO A 202 50.16 -1.84 -53.85
N ALA A 203 49.55 -1.70 -55.03
CA ALA A 203 48.35 -2.44 -55.45
C ALA A 203 48.63 -3.45 -56.56
N SER A 204 47.90 -4.57 -56.55
CA SER A 204 47.62 -5.51 -57.65
C SER A 204 46.49 -6.44 -57.17
N GLY A 205 45.55 -6.97 -57.95
CA GLY A 205 45.42 -6.99 -59.40
C GLY A 205 45.16 -8.43 -59.87
N TYR A 206 44.05 -8.61 -60.62
CA TYR A 206 43.63 -9.81 -61.36
C TYR A 206 43.02 -11.05 -60.64
N ALA A 207 41.82 -11.35 -61.13
CA ALA A 207 41.30 -12.65 -61.59
C ALA A 207 40.88 -13.75 -60.61
N ALA A 208 39.72 -14.35 -60.95
CA ALA A 208 39.19 -15.59 -60.39
C ALA A 208 39.96 -16.82 -60.88
N PRO A 209 39.61 -18.01 -60.35
CA PRO A 209 39.06 -19.00 -61.27
C PRO A 209 37.74 -19.62 -60.82
N MET A 210 36.90 -19.98 -61.79
CA MET A 210 35.83 -20.97 -61.60
C MET A 210 36.43 -22.38 -61.47
N SER A 211 35.78 -23.26 -60.71
CA SER A 211 35.92 -24.72 -60.86
C SER A 211 34.64 -25.42 -60.38
N THR A 212 33.84 -25.89 -61.33
CA THR A 212 32.80 -26.92 -61.12
C THR A 212 33.37 -28.28 -61.63
N PRO A 213 32.59 -29.37 -61.74
CA PRO A 213 32.45 -30.34 -60.67
C PRO A 213 32.98 -31.75 -61.03
N ALA A 214 33.30 -32.57 -60.02
CA ALA A 214 33.55 -34.00 -60.16
C ALA A 214 32.94 -34.71 -58.93
N ALA A 215 31.95 -35.61 -59.01
CA ALA A 215 31.77 -36.85 -59.78
C ALA A 215 31.88 -38.06 -58.84
N TYR A 216 30.77 -38.78 -58.66
CA TYR A 216 30.67 -40.03 -57.90
C TYR A 216 31.49 -41.17 -58.53
N PRO A 217 32.04 -42.07 -57.70
CA PRO A 217 31.90 -43.51 -57.99
C PRO A 217 31.60 -44.30 -56.67
N PRO A 218 31.56 -45.66 -56.66
CA PRO A 218 30.35 -46.38 -56.99
C PRO A 218 29.88 -47.38 -55.90
N THR A 219 28.64 -47.85 -56.00
CA THR A 219 28.10 -48.96 -55.20
C THR A 219 28.64 -50.32 -55.68
N PRO A 220 28.93 -51.26 -54.78
CA PRO A 220 28.84 -52.70 -55.04
C PRO A 220 27.62 -53.31 -54.32
N ALA A 221 27.07 -54.40 -54.87
CA ALA A 221 25.82 -55.01 -54.40
C ALA A 221 25.92 -56.53 -54.17
N ALA A 222 25.30 -57.01 -53.08
CA ALA A 222 24.81 -58.39 -52.87
C ALA A 222 23.69 -58.31 -51.80
N ARG A 223 22.44 -58.81 -51.95
CA ARG A 223 21.91 -60.15 -52.34
C ARG A 223 22.35 -61.23 -51.34
N ILE A 224 21.50 -62.02 -50.65
CA ILE A 224 20.07 -62.44 -50.70
C ILE A 224 19.68 -62.84 -49.23
N ALA A 225 18.46 -62.67 -48.68
CA ALA A 225 17.23 -63.43 -48.98
C ALA A 225 15.93 -62.79 -48.41
N MET A 226 14.79 -63.15 -49.00
CA MET A 226 13.42 -62.93 -48.50
C MET A 226 12.78 -64.27 -48.07
N PRO A 227 11.67 -64.24 -47.30
CA PRO A 227 10.34 -64.48 -47.89
C PRO A 227 9.36 -63.33 -47.58
N ALA A 228 8.46 -62.85 -48.46
CA ALA A 228 7.53 -63.47 -49.42
C ALA A 228 6.16 -63.82 -48.78
N ALA A 229 5.09 -63.20 -49.31
CA ALA A 229 3.70 -63.30 -48.85
C ALA A 229 2.87 -64.33 -49.65
N PRO A 230 1.70 -64.72 -49.14
CA PRO A 230 0.42 -64.48 -49.83
C PRO A 230 -0.69 -64.01 -48.86
N GLY A 231 -1.91 -63.61 -49.24
CA GLY A 231 -2.57 -63.55 -50.55
C GLY A 231 -4.08 -63.87 -50.42
N ILE A 232 -4.92 -62.82 -50.45
CA ILE A 232 -6.40 -62.68 -50.38
C ILE A 232 -7.26 -63.83 -50.98
N PRO A 233 -8.46 -64.12 -50.43
CA PRO A 233 -9.76 -63.69 -51.01
C PRO A 233 -10.73 -63.12 -49.93
N ALA A 234 -11.58 -62.10 -50.11
CA ALA A 234 -12.61 -61.74 -51.10
C ALA A 234 -14.06 -62.22 -50.77
N SER A 235 -14.97 -61.23 -50.62
CA SER A 235 -16.43 -61.26 -50.91
C SER A 235 -17.51 -61.57 -49.83
N ALA A 236 -18.43 -60.59 -49.70
CA ALA A 236 -19.91 -60.67 -49.52
C ALA A 236 -20.61 -61.01 -48.17
N ALA A 237 -21.76 -60.35 -47.99
CA ALA A 237 -22.79 -60.48 -46.93
C ALA A 237 -23.84 -61.59 -47.27
N PRO A 238 -24.93 -61.90 -46.50
CA PRO A 238 -25.81 -61.01 -45.70
C PRO A 238 -26.41 -61.60 -44.38
N ALA A 239 -27.53 -61.01 -43.90
CA ALA A 239 -28.39 -61.31 -42.73
C ALA A 239 -29.05 -62.73 -42.73
N ALA A 240 -29.91 -63.20 -41.81
CA ALA A 240 -30.66 -62.63 -40.65
C ALA A 240 -30.87 -63.76 -39.58
N LEU A 241 -31.49 -63.52 -38.40
CA LEU A 241 -32.95 -63.60 -38.19
C LEU A 241 -33.33 -63.06 -36.78
N ASP A 242 -34.34 -62.17 -36.76
CA ASP A 242 -35.59 -62.20 -35.98
C ASP A 242 -35.61 -62.73 -34.52
N SER A 243 -36.30 -62.06 -33.58
CA SER A 243 -37.69 -61.59 -33.75
C SER A 243 -38.04 -60.17 -33.28
N ASN A 244 -39.05 -59.62 -33.97
CA ASN A 244 -39.78 -58.35 -33.84
C ASN A 244 -41.24 -58.68 -34.30
N PRO A 245 -42.24 -57.78 -34.49
CA PRO A 245 -42.52 -56.40 -34.02
C PRO A 245 -43.93 -56.38 -33.32
N PRO A 246 -44.78 -55.31 -33.25
CA PRO A 246 -44.66 -53.91 -33.73
C PRO A 246 -45.16 -52.75 -32.82
N VAL A 247 -44.88 -51.54 -33.34
CA VAL A 247 -45.47 -50.18 -33.17
C VAL A 247 -47.02 -50.14 -33.33
N PRO A 248 -47.80 -49.02 -33.12
CA PRO A 248 -47.43 -47.60 -32.83
C PRO A 248 -48.34 -46.79 -31.83
N ALA A 249 -48.04 -45.48 -31.73
CA ALA A 249 -48.97 -44.32 -31.63
C ALA A 249 -49.74 -43.95 -30.33
N ASP A 250 -49.89 -42.63 -30.19
CA ASP A 250 -50.96 -41.81 -29.57
C ASP A 250 -51.47 -42.01 -28.13
N SER A 251 -51.45 -40.88 -27.40
CA SER A 251 -52.62 -40.16 -26.87
C SER A 251 -53.85 -40.94 -26.31
N LEU A 252 -54.21 -40.59 -25.05
CA LEU A 252 -55.53 -40.66 -24.38
C LEU A 252 -55.94 -41.93 -23.57
N SER A 253 -56.57 -41.67 -22.39
CA SER A 253 -57.42 -42.58 -21.56
C SER A 253 -56.75 -43.84 -20.94
N GLY A 254 -56.87 -44.21 -19.65
CA GLY A 254 -57.90 -43.96 -18.61
C GLY A 254 -59.08 -44.96 -18.75
N PRO A 255 -59.66 -45.61 -17.71
CA PRO A 255 -59.54 -45.48 -16.23
C PRO A 255 -58.84 -46.75 -15.60
N SER A 256 -58.81 -47.10 -14.30
CA SER A 256 -59.70 -46.82 -13.15
C SER A 256 -59.00 -47.04 -11.78
N ALA A 257 -59.18 -46.06 -10.88
CA ALA A 257 -59.44 -46.09 -9.41
C ALA A 257 -59.04 -47.29 -8.49
N PRO A 258 -58.90 -47.09 -7.15
CA PRO A 258 -59.27 -45.89 -6.38
C PRO A 258 -58.18 -45.30 -5.44
N ALA A 259 -58.21 -43.98 -5.29
CA ALA A 259 -57.59 -43.26 -4.17
C ALA A 259 -58.49 -42.10 -3.72
N SER A 260 -58.83 -42.04 -2.44
CA SER A 260 -59.59 -41.01 -1.69
C SER A 260 -59.80 -41.53 -0.24
N PRO A 261 -60.31 -40.75 0.75
CA PRO A 261 -60.65 -39.30 0.79
C PRO A 261 -59.80 -38.48 1.84
N VAL A 262 -59.52 -37.16 1.73
CA VAL A 262 -60.36 -35.92 1.96
C VAL A 262 -60.57 -35.62 3.48
N PRO A 263 -60.65 -34.36 4.01
CA PRO A 263 -60.99 -33.06 3.37
C PRO A 263 -60.06 -31.83 3.57
N PRO A 264 -60.36 -30.69 2.88
CA PRO A 264 -59.57 -29.44 2.85
C PRO A 264 -60.35 -28.19 3.37
N LEU A 265 -59.87 -26.96 3.09
CA LEU A 265 -60.57 -25.71 2.66
C LEU A 265 -59.66 -24.46 2.91
N PRO A 266 -59.93 -23.24 2.37
CA PRO A 266 -60.05 -22.85 0.95
C PRO A 266 -59.16 -21.62 0.60
N SER A 267 -59.36 -21.01 -0.58
CA SER A 267 -58.66 -19.78 -1.02
C SER A 267 -59.62 -18.72 -1.62
N MET A 268 -59.18 -17.45 -1.59
CA MET A 268 -59.61 -16.26 -2.36
C MET A 268 -60.67 -15.25 -1.83
N ALA A 269 -60.29 -13.96 -1.99
CA ALA A 269 -61.09 -12.75 -2.32
C ALA A 269 -61.87 -11.90 -1.26
N GLN A 270 -61.26 -10.73 -0.93
CA GLN A 270 -61.79 -9.34 -0.77
C GLN A 270 -63.01 -8.93 0.12
N ARG A 271 -62.70 -8.12 1.17
CA ARG A 271 -63.37 -6.89 1.74
C ARG A 271 -64.75 -7.03 2.46
N PRO A 272 -65.23 -6.06 3.32
CA PRO A 272 -64.72 -4.72 3.72
C PRO A 272 -64.63 -4.45 5.27
N ASP A 273 -64.61 -3.17 5.71
CA ASP A 273 -64.47 -2.58 7.08
C ASP A 273 -65.57 -2.97 8.12
N ALA A 274 -65.60 -2.68 9.44
CA ALA A 274 -64.91 -1.75 10.38
C ALA A 274 -65.02 -2.29 11.88
N PRO A 275 -65.03 -1.48 12.97
CA PRO A 275 -63.93 -0.83 13.69
C PRO A 275 -63.65 -1.36 15.14
N LEU A 276 -62.64 -0.78 15.81
CA LEU A 276 -62.16 -1.07 17.19
C LEU A 276 -63.14 -0.73 18.34
N PRO A 277 -62.92 -1.31 19.54
CA PRO A 277 -62.86 -0.49 20.77
C PRO A 277 -61.62 -0.74 21.64
N SER A 278 -61.28 0.23 22.50
CA SER A 278 -59.99 0.33 23.20
C SER A 278 -60.10 0.26 24.75
N ALA A 279 -59.10 -0.39 25.38
CA ALA A 279 -58.60 -0.18 26.75
C ALA A 279 -59.56 -0.47 27.95
N MET A 280 -59.16 -0.62 29.22
CA MET A 280 -57.87 -0.40 29.95
C MET A 280 -57.51 -1.62 30.89
N PRO A 281 -56.87 -1.51 32.10
CA PRO A 281 -55.48 -1.98 32.26
C PRO A 281 -55.20 -2.91 33.48
N ILE A 282 -54.01 -3.54 33.53
CA ILE A 282 -53.40 -4.05 34.80
C ILE A 282 -51.91 -3.68 34.86
N ALA A 283 -51.41 -3.38 36.06
CA ALA A 283 -50.15 -2.69 36.34
C ALA A 283 -48.87 -3.57 36.26
N PRO A 284 -47.67 -2.95 36.11
CA PRO A 284 -46.40 -3.67 36.00
C PRO A 284 -45.70 -3.85 37.35
N ALA A 285 -45.39 -5.10 37.72
CA ALA A 285 -44.52 -5.41 38.88
C ALA A 285 -43.64 -6.66 38.71
N SER A 286 -43.73 -7.35 37.57
CA SER A 286 -43.17 -8.70 37.37
C SER A 286 -42.19 -8.83 36.19
N MET A 287 -41.92 -7.76 35.45
CA MET A 287 -41.03 -7.81 34.26
C MET A 287 -39.56 -7.44 34.52
N GLU A 288 -39.23 -6.65 35.55
CA GLU A 288 -37.84 -6.20 35.78
C GLU A 288 -36.93 -7.34 36.28
N MET A 289 -37.40 -8.15 37.24
CA MET A 289 -36.66 -9.35 37.66
C MET A 289 -36.48 -10.34 36.51
N GLY A 290 -37.47 -10.50 35.64
CA GLY A 290 -37.40 -11.37 34.47
C GLY A 290 -36.33 -10.91 33.46
N ASN A 291 -36.25 -9.61 33.16
CA ASN A 291 -35.22 -9.08 32.26
C ASN A 291 -33.82 -9.13 32.88
N GLN A 292 -33.67 -8.84 34.17
CA GLN A 292 -32.38 -8.95 34.85
C GLN A 292 -31.90 -10.40 34.97
N GLN A 293 -32.79 -11.35 35.27
CA GLN A 293 -32.46 -12.78 35.27
C GLN A 293 -32.17 -13.31 33.86
N MET A 294 -32.89 -12.84 32.84
CA MET A 294 -32.60 -13.20 31.44
C MET A 294 -31.25 -12.61 30.98
N GLN A 295 -30.93 -11.36 31.34
CA GLN A 295 -29.63 -10.76 31.04
C GLN A 295 -28.49 -11.46 31.79
N ALA A 296 -28.65 -11.76 33.08
CA ALA A 296 -27.68 -12.53 33.85
C ALA A 296 -27.52 -13.97 33.31
N ALA A 297 -28.60 -14.62 32.86
CA ALA A 297 -28.56 -15.94 32.24
C ALA A 297 -27.89 -15.90 30.86
N LEU A 298 -28.10 -14.84 30.07
CA LEU A 298 -27.44 -14.62 28.79
C LEU A 298 -25.95 -14.29 28.96
N ASP A 299 -25.58 -13.47 29.94
CA ASP A 299 -24.18 -13.19 30.27
C ASP A 299 -23.48 -14.43 30.87
N ALA A 300 -24.19 -15.27 31.64
CA ALA A 300 -23.67 -16.55 32.13
C ALA A 300 -23.52 -17.60 31.00
N LEU A 301 -24.50 -17.72 30.10
CA LEU A 301 -24.41 -18.57 28.91
C LEU A 301 -23.30 -18.11 27.97
N ARG A 302 -23.17 -16.79 27.78
CA ARG A 302 -22.11 -16.18 26.98
C ARG A 302 -20.74 -16.40 27.62
N GLY A 303 -20.58 -16.18 28.92
CA GLY A 303 -19.34 -16.46 29.65
C GLY A 303 -18.98 -17.96 29.65
N ALA A 304 -19.98 -18.85 29.66
CA ALA A 304 -19.78 -20.29 29.49
C ALA A 304 -19.41 -20.68 28.05
N LEU A 305 -19.92 -19.96 27.04
CA LEU A 305 -19.55 -20.13 25.63
C LEU A 305 -18.13 -19.63 25.38
N GLU A 306 -17.79 -18.43 25.87
CA GLU A 306 -16.46 -17.81 25.84
C GLU A 306 -15.45 -18.72 26.56
N SER A 307 -15.77 -19.26 27.74
CA SER A 307 -14.94 -20.24 28.48
C SER A 307 -14.75 -21.57 27.72
N ARG A 308 -15.76 -22.06 26.99
CA ARG A 308 -15.62 -23.25 26.13
C ARG A 308 -14.84 -22.95 24.85
N MET A 309 -14.96 -21.74 24.30
CA MET A 309 -14.15 -21.28 23.18
C MET A 309 -12.69 -21.11 23.59
N ASP A 310 -12.41 -20.57 24.78
CA ASP A 310 -11.08 -20.55 25.41
C ASP A 310 -10.51 -21.98 25.53
N GLY A 311 -11.29 -22.93 26.04
CA GLY A 311 -10.88 -24.34 26.12
C GLY A 311 -10.53 -24.98 24.76
N LEU A 312 -11.13 -24.50 23.67
CA LEU A 312 -10.86 -24.89 22.28
C LEU A 312 -9.76 -24.05 21.59
N LEU A 313 -9.43 -22.88 22.15
CA LEU A 313 -8.40 -21.96 21.68
C LEU A 313 -7.01 -22.30 22.23
N TRP A 314 -6.95 -22.77 23.48
CA TRP A 314 -5.73 -22.92 24.28
C TRP A 314 -5.29 -24.38 24.51
N GLY A 315 -5.56 -25.26 23.55
CA GLY A 315 -5.34 -26.71 23.68
C GLY A 315 -3.88 -27.15 23.82
N GLY A 316 -3.39 -27.24 25.06
CA GLY A 316 -2.08 -27.82 25.41
C GLY A 316 -2.00 -28.21 26.89
N ALA A 317 -1.79 -29.49 27.19
CA ALA A 317 -1.91 -30.03 28.54
C ALA A 317 -0.70 -29.67 29.43
N GLN A 318 -0.84 -28.60 30.23
CA GLN A 318 -0.37 -28.44 31.64
C GLN A 318 -0.38 -26.96 32.12
N ALA A 319 -0.59 -25.97 31.24
CA ALA A 319 -0.57 -24.53 31.59
C ALA A 319 -1.93 -23.80 31.51
N ALA A 320 -3.04 -24.55 31.40
CA ALA A 320 -4.33 -24.07 30.90
C ALA A 320 -5.05 -22.97 31.72
N GLY A 321 -4.68 -22.73 32.98
CA GLY A 321 -5.29 -21.67 33.80
C GLY A 321 -4.71 -20.27 33.59
N LEU A 322 -3.41 -20.17 33.24
CA LEU A 322 -2.68 -18.90 33.26
C LEU A 322 -2.61 -18.20 31.90
N GLN A 323 -2.66 -18.95 30.80
CA GLN A 323 -2.64 -18.36 29.45
C GLN A 323 -3.88 -17.50 29.13
N PRO A 324 -5.15 -17.93 29.38
CA PRO A 324 -6.32 -17.08 29.09
C PRO A 324 -6.42 -15.83 29.98
N VAL A 325 -5.94 -15.90 31.23
CA VAL A 325 -5.90 -14.73 32.14
C VAL A 325 -4.85 -13.71 31.68
N LYS A 326 -3.64 -14.17 31.32
CA LYS A 326 -2.60 -13.30 30.73
C LYS A 326 -3.08 -12.68 29.42
N ALA A 327 -3.76 -13.45 28.57
CA ALA A 327 -4.35 -13.00 27.31
C ALA A 327 -5.41 -11.90 27.50
N THR A 328 -6.34 -12.11 28.45
CA THR A 328 -7.37 -11.12 28.78
C THR A 328 -6.76 -9.83 29.32
N LEU A 329 -5.81 -9.94 30.26
CA LEU A 329 -5.13 -8.78 30.84
C LEU A 329 -4.36 -7.99 29.78
N PHE A 330 -3.62 -8.68 28.91
CA PHE A 330 -2.88 -8.11 27.80
C PHE A 330 -3.79 -7.26 26.89
N ARG A 331 -4.96 -7.81 26.49
CA ARG A 331 -5.95 -7.09 25.69
C ARG A 331 -6.45 -5.84 26.41
N ASN A 332 -6.94 -5.97 27.64
CA ASN A 332 -7.58 -4.87 28.37
C ASN A 332 -6.62 -3.68 28.57
N LEU A 333 -5.32 -3.94 28.78
CA LEU A 333 -4.32 -2.88 28.92
C LEU A 333 -3.99 -2.19 27.57
N LEU A 334 -3.99 -2.93 26.45
CA LEU A 334 -3.86 -2.33 25.12
C LEU A 334 -5.10 -1.50 24.73
N GLU A 335 -6.30 -1.98 25.06
CA GLU A 335 -7.57 -1.26 24.84
C GLU A 335 -7.61 0.06 25.64
N ALA A 336 -7.16 0.05 26.89
CA ALA A 336 -6.96 1.26 27.69
C ALA A 336 -5.98 2.26 27.04
N GLY A 337 -5.02 1.77 26.26
CA GLY A 337 -4.05 2.56 25.51
C GLY A 337 -2.62 2.56 26.08
N PHE A 338 -2.26 1.58 26.92
CA PHE A 338 -0.87 1.38 27.34
C PHE A 338 -0.02 0.80 26.21
N SER A 339 1.28 1.09 26.21
CA SER A 339 2.19 0.65 25.15
C SER A 339 2.52 -0.84 25.25
N MET A 340 2.77 -1.47 24.10
CA MET A 340 3.17 -2.89 24.04
C MET A 340 4.36 -3.24 24.95
N PRO A 341 5.44 -2.43 25.07
CA PRO A 341 6.51 -2.70 26.03
C PRO A 341 6.06 -2.74 27.50
N LEU A 342 5.21 -1.80 27.93
CA LEU A 342 4.72 -1.75 29.31
C LEU A 342 3.73 -2.90 29.61
N VAL A 343 2.80 -3.17 28.69
CA VAL A 343 1.85 -4.29 28.80
C VAL A 343 2.58 -5.62 28.88
N ARG A 344 3.60 -5.84 28.03
CA ARG A 344 4.47 -7.02 28.08
C ARG A 344 5.14 -7.16 29.44
N ALA A 345 5.79 -6.11 29.94
CA ALA A 345 6.49 -6.13 31.23
C ALA A 345 5.56 -6.46 32.42
N LEU A 346 4.30 -5.99 32.38
CA LEU A 346 3.28 -6.35 33.37
C LEU A 346 2.85 -7.82 33.23
N VAL A 347 2.55 -8.29 32.02
CA VAL A 347 2.08 -9.68 31.78
C VAL A 347 3.18 -10.72 32.06
N GLU A 348 4.45 -10.38 31.84
CA GLU A 348 5.61 -11.21 32.22
C GLU A 348 5.75 -11.31 33.75
N ARG A 349 5.53 -10.20 34.49
CA ARG A 349 5.62 -10.15 35.96
C ARG A 349 4.36 -10.63 36.70
N LEU A 350 3.25 -10.92 36.01
CA LEU A 350 1.99 -11.37 36.60
C LEU A 350 2.19 -12.67 37.42
N PRO A 351 1.83 -12.69 38.73
CA PRO A 351 1.89 -13.89 39.56
C PRO A 351 1.12 -15.08 39.01
N ALA A 352 1.62 -16.29 39.30
CA ALA A 352 0.86 -17.51 39.08
C ALA A 352 -0.40 -17.54 39.98
N SER A 353 -1.44 -18.27 39.57
CA SER A 353 -2.69 -18.51 40.31
C SER A 353 -3.61 -17.30 40.60
N LEU A 354 -3.52 -16.20 39.83
CA LEU A 354 -4.55 -15.15 39.84
C LEU A 354 -5.68 -15.44 38.83
N ASP A 355 -6.91 -15.11 39.22
CA ASP A 355 -8.08 -15.10 38.34
C ASP A 355 -8.14 -13.79 37.52
N ARG A 356 -9.17 -13.64 36.66
CA ARG A 356 -9.31 -12.46 35.79
C ARG A 356 -9.41 -11.16 36.59
N GLN A 357 -10.15 -11.16 37.71
CA GLN A 357 -10.35 -9.97 38.53
C GLN A 357 -9.10 -9.64 39.35
N GLY A 358 -8.47 -10.65 39.97
CA GLY A 358 -7.20 -10.51 40.68
C GLY A 358 -6.05 -10.07 39.79
N ALA A 359 -5.98 -10.54 38.53
CA ALA A 359 -4.96 -10.12 37.57
C ALA A 359 -5.10 -8.64 37.17
N MET A 360 -6.33 -8.15 36.97
CA MET A 360 -6.58 -6.72 36.73
C MET A 360 -6.27 -5.87 37.97
N ALA A 361 -6.67 -6.31 39.15
CA ALA A 361 -6.36 -5.63 40.41
C ALA A 361 -4.84 -5.56 40.69
N TRP A 362 -4.12 -6.64 40.36
CA TRP A 362 -2.65 -6.67 40.43
C TRP A 362 -2.01 -5.69 39.45
N ALA A 363 -2.43 -5.69 38.17
CA ALA A 363 -1.89 -4.79 37.15
C ALA A 363 -2.18 -3.32 37.47
N ARG A 364 -3.37 -3.01 37.98
CA ARG A 364 -3.71 -1.70 38.56
C ARG A 364 -2.72 -1.32 39.67
N ASN A 365 -2.46 -2.21 40.63
CA ASN A 365 -1.57 -1.92 41.75
C ASN A 365 -0.10 -1.73 41.31
N GLU A 366 0.38 -2.49 40.32
CA GLU A 366 1.68 -2.25 39.70
C GLU A 366 1.74 -0.89 38.99
N LEU A 367 0.72 -0.53 38.19
CA LEU A 367 0.64 0.78 37.55
C LEU A 367 0.61 1.92 38.58
N VAL A 368 -0.17 1.80 39.66
CA VAL A 368 -0.20 2.77 40.77
C VAL A 368 1.15 2.84 41.49
N THR A 369 1.88 1.73 41.62
CA THR A 369 3.20 1.68 42.26
C THR A 369 4.28 2.34 41.41
N HIS A 370 4.25 2.10 40.09
CA HIS A 370 5.28 2.57 39.15
C HIS A 370 4.99 3.93 38.51
N LEU A 371 3.76 4.47 38.59
CA LEU A 371 3.44 5.81 38.08
C LEU A 371 4.17 6.88 38.91
N PRO A 372 5.19 7.57 38.36
CA PRO A 372 5.89 8.60 39.10
C PRO A 372 4.99 9.83 39.19
N VAL A 373 4.68 10.27 40.41
CA VAL A 373 4.03 11.56 40.67
C VAL A 373 4.74 12.28 41.81
N MET A 374 4.67 13.61 41.79
CA MET A 374 5.18 14.48 42.85
C MET A 374 4.60 14.06 44.21
N ARG A 375 5.46 13.81 45.20
CA ARG A 375 5.03 13.34 46.52
C ARG A 375 4.37 14.44 47.36
N ASN A 376 4.89 15.67 47.26
CA ASN A 376 4.45 16.80 48.04
C ASN A 376 4.71 18.10 47.28
N GLU A 377 3.67 18.91 47.12
CA GLU A 377 3.75 20.24 46.52
C GLU A 377 4.48 21.24 47.43
N ASN A 378 4.36 21.06 48.76
CA ASN A 378 5.02 21.92 49.74
C ASN A 378 6.53 21.85 49.56
N ASP A 379 7.11 20.65 49.57
CA ASP A 379 8.54 20.43 49.38
C ASP A 379 9.01 20.90 48.00
N PHE A 380 8.27 20.59 46.92
CA PHE A 380 8.69 20.93 45.56
C PHE A 380 8.89 22.44 45.32
N LEU A 381 8.06 23.29 45.94
CA LEU A 381 8.18 24.75 45.85
C LEU A 381 8.80 25.40 47.11
N ALA A 382 9.20 24.63 48.13
CA ALA A 382 9.66 25.15 49.43
C ALA A 382 10.88 26.07 49.29
N ASP A 383 11.88 25.62 48.55
CA ASP A 383 13.14 26.34 48.31
C ASP A 383 12.99 27.48 47.29
N GLY A 384 11.80 27.68 46.72
CA GLY A 384 11.61 28.55 45.57
C GLY A 384 12.36 28.05 44.34
N GLY A 385 12.65 28.93 43.39
CA GLY A 385 13.48 28.69 42.20
C GLY A 385 12.84 29.13 40.89
N VAL A 386 13.52 28.81 39.78
CA VAL A 386 13.07 29.12 38.41
C VAL A 386 12.52 27.85 37.77
N TYR A 387 11.33 27.92 37.18
CA TYR A 387 10.66 26.81 36.51
C TYR A 387 10.25 27.21 35.09
N ALA A 388 10.60 26.41 34.09
CA ALA A 388 10.19 26.64 32.70
C ALA A 388 9.22 25.55 32.24
N LEU A 389 8.07 25.94 31.70
CA LEU A 389 7.15 25.01 31.03
C LEU A 389 7.58 24.83 29.58
N VAL A 390 8.08 23.65 29.23
CA VAL A 390 8.56 23.31 27.88
C VAL A 390 7.63 22.31 27.19
N GLY A 391 7.63 22.30 25.85
CA GLY A 391 6.83 21.35 25.06
C GLY A 391 6.24 21.96 23.78
N PRO A 392 5.60 21.13 22.93
CA PRO A 392 5.12 21.54 21.61
C PRO A 392 4.13 22.71 21.56
N THR A 393 3.78 23.13 20.34
CA THR A 393 2.67 24.06 20.10
C THR A 393 1.35 23.43 20.56
N GLY A 394 0.41 24.25 21.05
CA GLY A 394 -0.95 23.81 21.39
C GLY A 394 -1.13 22.95 22.65
N VAL A 395 -0.07 22.47 23.31
CA VAL A 395 -0.16 21.61 24.52
C VAL A 395 -0.63 22.33 25.80
N GLY A 396 -0.87 23.65 25.73
CA GLY A 396 -1.46 24.42 26.83
C GLY A 396 -0.48 25.09 27.80
N LYS A 397 0.79 25.29 27.43
CA LYS A 397 1.86 25.85 28.28
C LYS A 397 1.46 27.18 28.95
N THR A 398 1.14 28.22 28.19
CA THR A 398 0.76 29.55 28.69
C THR A 398 -0.38 29.50 29.71
N THR A 399 -1.45 28.73 29.42
CA THR A 399 -2.59 28.56 30.31
C THR A 399 -2.20 27.79 31.57
N THR A 400 -1.37 26.74 31.45
CA THR A 400 -0.86 25.95 32.58
C THR A 400 0.04 26.80 33.48
N LEU A 401 0.86 27.68 32.89
CA LEU A 401 1.71 28.61 33.62
C LEU A 401 0.88 29.62 34.41
N ALA A 402 -0.20 30.16 33.82
CA ALA A 402 -1.11 31.05 34.53
C ALA A 402 -1.80 30.36 35.72
N LYS A 403 -2.22 29.09 35.57
CA LYS A 403 -2.76 28.29 36.70
C LYS A 403 -1.70 28.04 37.78
N LEU A 404 -0.48 27.66 37.39
CA LEU A 404 0.62 27.45 38.33
C LEU A 404 0.99 28.74 39.07
N ALA A 405 1.05 29.88 38.36
CA ALA A 405 1.27 31.19 38.94
C ALA A 405 0.22 31.53 40.00
N ALA A 406 -1.07 31.33 39.71
CA ALA A 406 -2.14 31.56 40.67
C ALA A 406 -1.99 30.69 41.94
N ARG A 407 -1.60 29.42 41.80
CA ARG A 407 -1.32 28.52 42.94
C ARG A 407 -0.09 28.96 43.74
N CYS A 408 0.96 29.45 43.08
CA CYS A 408 2.13 30.04 43.75
C CYS A 408 1.79 31.35 44.49
N VAL A 409 0.97 32.22 43.89
CA VAL A 409 0.50 33.49 44.49
C VAL A 409 -0.33 33.24 45.74
N ALA A 410 -1.25 32.26 45.69
CA ALA A 410 -2.08 31.88 46.83
C ALA A 410 -1.27 31.33 48.02
N ARG A 411 -0.05 30.84 47.77
CA ARG A 411 0.83 30.22 48.77
C ARG A 411 1.89 31.17 49.33
N GLU A 412 2.61 31.86 48.46
CA GLU A 412 3.80 32.66 48.82
C GLU A 412 3.54 34.19 48.75
N GLY A 413 2.36 34.60 48.27
CA GLY A 413 2.01 36.00 48.00
C GLY A 413 2.48 36.48 46.62
N ARG A 414 1.75 37.44 46.04
CA ARG A 414 2.01 37.94 44.68
C ARG A 414 3.40 38.55 44.49
N ASP A 415 3.94 39.19 45.53
CA ASP A 415 5.21 39.90 45.47
C ASP A 415 6.41 38.94 45.38
N GLN A 416 6.21 37.66 45.75
CA GLN A 416 7.20 36.58 45.67
C GLN A 416 7.22 35.84 44.33
N VAL A 417 6.26 36.13 43.44
CA VAL A 417 6.12 35.45 42.14
C VAL A 417 6.45 36.41 41.00
N ALA A 418 7.07 35.90 39.95
CA ALA A 418 7.19 36.59 38.66
C ALA A 418 6.97 35.62 37.50
N MET A 419 6.49 36.16 36.37
CA MET A 419 6.35 35.43 35.11
C MET A 419 7.27 36.03 34.04
N LEU A 420 7.84 35.14 33.23
CA LEU A 420 8.61 35.46 32.03
C LEU A 420 7.99 34.71 30.84
N THR A 421 8.13 35.23 29.63
CA THR A 421 7.84 34.48 28.40
C THR A 421 8.93 34.62 27.36
N THR A 422 9.26 33.49 26.72
CA THR A 422 10.05 33.44 25.49
C THR A 422 9.19 33.12 24.25
N ASP A 423 7.85 33.07 24.37
CA ASP A 423 6.95 32.95 23.22
C ASP A 423 6.69 34.32 22.58
N LEU A 424 7.65 34.74 21.75
CA LEU A 424 7.59 35.97 20.96
C LEU A 424 7.19 35.72 19.50
N PHE A 425 7.00 34.46 19.12
CA PHE A 425 6.61 34.07 17.77
C PHE A 425 5.08 34.02 17.60
N ARG A 426 4.34 33.66 18.65
CA ARG A 426 2.88 33.61 18.62
C ARG A 426 2.27 34.99 18.92
N ILE A 427 1.58 35.54 17.92
CA ILE A 427 0.79 36.77 18.06
C ILE A 427 -0.17 36.65 19.27
N GLY A 428 -0.12 37.61 20.19
CA GLY A 428 -0.98 37.66 21.37
C GLY A 428 -0.48 36.86 22.58
N ALA A 429 0.64 36.14 22.51
CA ALA A 429 1.11 35.31 23.64
C ALA A 429 1.62 36.15 24.83
N LEU A 430 2.39 37.20 24.57
CA LEU A 430 2.84 38.14 25.60
C LEU A 430 1.65 38.88 26.22
N GLU A 431 0.73 39.37 25.41
CA GLU A 431 -0.48 40.07 25.83
C GLU A 431 -1.38 39.17 26.68
N GLN A 432 -1.54 37.89 26.29
CA GLN A 432 -2.26 36.88 27.08
C GLN A 432 -1.62 36.69 28.46
N LEU A 433 -0.29 36.55 28.53
CA LEU A 433 0.41 36.40 29.81
C LEU A 433 0.36 37.68 30.68
N GLN A 434 0.42 38.86 30.06
CA GLN A 434 0.26 40.15 30.75
C GLN A 434 -1.17 40.39 31.25
N ILE A 435 -2.20 39.84 30.60
CA ILE A 435 -3.57 39.85 31.13
C ILE A 435 -3.62 39.02 32.42
N TYR A 436 -3.11 37.79 32.41
CA TYR A 436 -3.03 36.95 33.61
C TYR A 436 -2.20 37.60 34.72
N GLY A 437 -1.05 38.19 34.39
CA GLY A 437 -0.21 38.92 35.35
C GLY A 437 -0.94 40.08 36.01
N ARG A 438 -1.64 40.93 35.23
CA ARG A 438 -2.46 42.02 35.77
C ARG A 438 -3.59 41.53 36.68
N LEU A 439 -4.26 40.44 36.33
CA LEU A 439 -5.33 39.85 37.15
C LEU A 439 -4.83 39.32 38.50
N MET A 440 -3.61 38.77 38.56
CA MET A 440 -3.00 38.24 39.78
C MET A 440 -2.14 39.25 40.56
N GLY A 441 -1.87 40.43 39.98
CA GLY A 441 -0.89 41.37 40.51
C GLY A 441 0.56 40.87 40.43
N VAL A 442 0.87 40.01 39.45
CA VAL A 442 2.18 39.39 39.22
C VAL A 442 2.84 40.03 37.99
N PRO A 443 4.11 40.46 38.05
CA PRO A 443 4.80 41.01 36.89
C PRO A 443 5.06 39.95 35.81
N ALA A 444 4.83 40.31 34.55
CA ALA A 444 5.04 39.47 33.38
C ALA A 444 5.94 40.18 32.36
N HIS A 445 7.10 39.61 32.03
CA HIS A 445 8.07 40.20 31.09
C HIS A 445 8.39 39.28 29.92
N SER A 446 8.77 39.87 28.78
CA SER A 446 9.31 39.18 27.62
C SER A 446 10.82 38.94 27.74
N VAL A 447 11.32 37.85 27.15
CA VAL A 447 12.74 37.53 27.03
C VAL A 447 13.01 36.94 25.63
N ARG A 448 14.03 37.44 24.92
CA ARG A 448 14.38 37.07 23.54
C ARG A 448 15.50 36.04 23.46
N ASP A 449 16.52 36.16 24.30
CA ASP A 449 17.73 35.35 24.28
C ASP A 449 18.27 35.04 25.69
N GLY A 450 19.39 34.32 25.76
CA GLY A 450 20.00 33.89 27.03
C GLY A 450 20.60 35.04 27.85
N GLU A 451 21.08 36.11 27.21
CA GLU A 451 21.62 37.27 27.92
C GLU A 451 20.49 38.13 28.50
N GLU A 452 19.40 38.33 27.75
CA GLU A 452 18.19 38.97 28.28
C GLU A 452 17.56 38.11 29.40
N LEU A 453 17.61 36.76 29.31
CA LEU A 453 17.15 35.88 30.38
C LEU A 453 17.99 36.07 31.66
N LYS A 454 19.31 36.06 31.52
CA LYS A 454 20.28 36.27 32.61
C LYS A 454 20.05 37.64 33.27
N GLN A 455 19.90 38.69 32.47
CA GLN A 455 19.58 40.04 32.97
C GLN A 455 18.21 40.09 33.67
N ALA A 456 17.17 39.49 33.11
CA ALA A 456 15.83 39.47 33.72
C ALA A 456 15.83 38.71 35.05
N LEU A 457 16.52 37.57 35.15
CA LEU A 457 16.64 36.79 36.38
C LEU A 457 17.45 37.50 37.47
N ALA A 458 18.41 38.35 37.10
CA ALA A 458 19.11 39.23 38.03
C ALA A 458 18.21 40.38 38.53
N HIS A 459 17.50 41.07 37.63
CA HIS A 459 16.58 42.18 38.00
C HIS A 459 15.37 41.73 38.82
N LEU A 460 14.87 40.50 38.61
CA LEU A 460 13.77 39.95 39.40
C LEU A 460 14.15 39.64 40.87
N GLY A 461 15.45 39.62 41.18
CA GLY A 461 15.99 39.69 42.54
C GLY A 461 15.54 38.55 43.47
N HIS A 462 15.20 38.93 44.70
CA HIS A 462 14.86 38.02 45.81
C HIS A 462 13.52 37.25 45.66
N ARG A 463 12.84 37.35 44.51
CA ARG A 463 11.57 36.63 44.31
C ARG A 463 11.77 35.13 44.44
N LYS A 464 10.98 34.53 45.34
CA LYS A 464 11.02 33.11 45.64
C LYS A 464 10.73 32.24 44.41
N ILE A 465 9.73 32.58 43.59
CA ILE A 465 9.31 31.74 42.45
C ILE A 465 9.31 32.56 41.15
N ILE A 466 9.98 32.04 40.12
CA ILE A 466 9.96 32.60 38.76
C ILE A 466 9.48 31.52 37.79
N LEU A 467 8.45 31.84 37.00
CA LEU A 467 7.83 30.93 36.05
C LEU A 467 8.07 31.41 34.62
N ILE A 468 8.59 30.55 33.74
CA ILE A 468 8.92 30.86 32.35
C ILE A 468 7.98 30.10 31.41
N ASP A 469 7.17 30.82 30.62
CA ASP A 469 6.45 30.25 29.48
C ASP A 469 7.39 30.23 28.27
N THR A 470 7.38 29.16 27.48
CA THR A 470 8.27 29.05 26.32
C THR A 470 7.52 29.01 25.00
N THR A 471 8.20 29.45 23.93
CA THR A 471 7.78 29.15 22.56
C THR A 471 7.44 27.66 22.44
N GLY A 472 6.33 27.34 21.77
CA GLY A 472 6.02 25.96 21.38
C GLY A 472 6.83 25.53 20.17
N ILE A 473 7.65 24.49 20.33
CA ILE A 473 8.52 23.98 19.26
C ILE A 473 8.15 22.51 18.98
N SER A 474 7.96 22.16 17.71
CA SER A 474 7.71 20.75 17.35
C SER A 474 8.89 19.88 17.80
N GLN A 475 8.59 18.69 18.31
CA GLN A 475 9.59 17.71 18.73
C GLN A 475 10.54 17.25 17.60
N ARG A 476 10.18 17.52 16.34
CA ARG A 476 11.00 17.24 15.14
C ARG A 476 11.78 18.46 14.64
N ASP A 477 11.65 19.62 15.27
CA ASP A 477 12.41 20.82 14.92
C ASP A 477 13.73 20.87 15.73
N ARG A 478 14.84 21.11 15.01
CA ARG A 478 16.18 21.38 15.57
C ARG A 478 16.19 22.48 16.64
N ASN A 479 15.23 23.41 16.60
CA ASN A 479 15.13 24.50 17.56
C ASN A 479 14.83 24.05 19.00
N VAL A 480 14.43 22.79 19.25
CA VAL A 480 14.26 22.26 20.63
C VAL A 480 15.58 22.33 21.41
N ALA A 481 16.72 22.04 20.76
CA ALA A 481 18.04 22.14 21.37
C ALA A 481 18.45 23.60 21.64
N ALA A 482 18.06 24.53 20.77
CA ALA A 482 18.31 25.97 20.96
C ALA A 482 17.53 26.53 22.15
N LEU A 483 16.28 26.10 22.35
CA LEU A 483 15.50 26.46 23.53
C LEU A 483 16.11 25.90 24.82
N ALA A 484 16.60 24.65 24.80
CA ALA A 484 17.32 24.07 25.94
C ALA A 484 18.59 24.88 26.29
N ALA A 485 19.38 25.25 25.28
CA ALA A 485 20.57 26.07 25.45
C ALA A 485 20.25 27.48 26.00
N LEU A 486 19.18 28.13 25.53
CA LEU A 486 18.72 29.42 26.04
C LEU A 486 18.37 29.34 27.53
N LEU A 487 17.64 28.30 27.95
CA LEU A 487 17.27 28.10 29.35
C LEU A 487 18.47 27.72 30.23
N HIS A 488 19.50 27.08 29.66
CA HIS A 488 20.74 26.73 30.36
C HIS A 488 21.73 27.91 30.50
N ALA A 489 21.62 28.95 29.65
CA ALA A 489 22.48 30.14 29.71
C ALA A 489 22.23 31.04 30.94
N ALA A 490 21.21 30.75 31.74
CA ALA A 490 20.91 31.47 32.97
C ALA A 490 21.86 31.13 34.12
N ASP A 491 22.34 32.14 34.86
CA ASP A 491 23.17 31.97 36.07
C ASP A 491 22.43 31.30 37.25
N ARG A 492 21.12 31.04 37.12
CA ARG A 492 20.28 30.32 38.09
C ARG A 492 19.75 29.05 37.43
N PRO A 493 19.78 27.88 38.10
CA PRO A 493 19.30 26.64 37.52
C PRO A 493 17.80 26.72 37.20
N VAL A 494 17.45 26.47 35.93
CA VAL A 494 16.08 26.49 35.43
C VAL A 494 15.53 25.07 35.38
N ARG A 495 14.60 24.74 36.29
CA ARG A 495 13.95 23.43 36.31
C ARG A 495 12.91 23.33 35.20
N ARG A 496 13.13 22.43 34.25
CA ARG A 496 12.27 22.25 33.07
C ARG A 496 11.15 21.26 33.38
N LEU A 497 9.89 21.68 33.23
CA LEU A 497 8.70 20.85 33.33
C LEU A 497 8.09 20.63 31.94
N LEU A 498 8.01 19.38 31.50
CA LEU A 498 7.47 19.04 30.17
C LEU A 498 5.94 18.99 30.19
N VAL A 499 5.29 19.75 29.33
CA VAL A 499 3.83 19.76 29.20
C VAL A 499 3.39 18.73 28.15
N LEU A 500 2.65 17.71 28.58
CA LEU A 500 2.19 16.59 27.76
C LEU A 500 0.67 16.68 27.54
N ASN A 501 0.23 16.60 26.28
CA ASN A 501 -1.19 16.61 25.93
C ASN A 501 -1.80 15.20 26.09
N ALA A 502 -2.76 15.01 27.01
CA ALA A 502 -3.42 13.72 27.22
C ALA A 502 -4.18 13.20 25.98
N ALA A 503 -4.62 14.09 25.09
CA ALA A 503 -5.35 13.73 23.87
C ALA A 503 -4.42 13.35 22.69
N SER A 504 -3.09 13.40 22.87
CA SER A 504 -2.12 13.00 21.84
C SER A 504 -1.92 11.49 21.79
N GLN A 505 -1.53 10.98 20.61
CA GLN A 505 -1.17 9.57 20.42
C GLN A 505 0.11 9.20 21.18
N GLY A 506 0.23 7.93 21.59
CA GLY A 506 1.37 7.42 22.34
C GLY A 506 2.72 7.69 21.68
N ASP A 507 2.85 7.38 20.38
CA ASP A 507 4.09 7.59 19.63
C ASP A 507 4.49 9.08 19.55
N THR A 508 3.50 9.98 19.47
CA THR A 508 3.75 11.43 19.51
C THR A 508 4.24 11.86 20.89
N LEU A 509 3.64 11.33 21.97
CA LEU A 509 4.07 11.62 23.34
C LEU A 509 5.47 11.05 23.62
N ASP A 510 5.81 9.91 23.02
CA ASP A 510 7.13 9.31 23.11
C ASP A 510 8.21 10.15 22.41
N GLU A 511 7.97 10.58 21.17
CA GLU A 511 8.85 11.53 20.46
C GLU A 511 9.04 12.82 21.25
N VAL A 512 7.97 13.38 21.83
CA VAL A 512 8.01 14.60 22.62
C VAL A 512 8.85 14.41 23.90
N ALA A 513 8.63 13.31 24.62
CA ALA A 513 9.41 12.99 25.82
C ALA A 513 10.90 12.75 25.50
N HIS A 514 11.21 12.11 24.37
CA HIS A 514 12.59 11.88 23.94
C HIS A 514 13.29 13.19 23.52
N ALA A 515 12.66 13.98 22.63
CA ALA A 515 13.26 15.20 22.08
C ALA A 515 13.53 16.28 23.14
N TYR A 516 12.61 16.46 24.09
CA TYR A 516 12.76 17.48 25.14
C TYR A 516 13.69 17.06 26.29
N ARG A 517 14.03 15.77 26.41
CA ARG A 517 15.00 15.28 27.41
C ARG A 517 16.44 15.32 26.91
N ASN A 518 16.68 14.92 25.66
CA ASN A 518 18.04 14.77 25.09
C ASN A 518 18.78 16.10 24.76
N GLY A 519 18.45 17.20 25.46
CA GLY A 519 19.15 18.47 25.35
C GLY A 519 20.48 18.47 26.11
N ALA A 520 21.39 19.38 25.76
CA ALA A 520 22.59 19.63 26.56
C ALA A 520 22.21 20.40 27.85
N GLY A 521 22.57 19.85 29.01
CA GLY A 521 22.22 20.40 30.33
C GLY A 521 20.97 19.76 30.94
N GLU A 522 20.99 19.63 32.27
CA GLU A 522 20.11 18.83 33.15
C GLU A 522 18.72 18.43 32.61
N ASP A 523 18.41 17.14 32.82
CA ASP A 523 17.19 16.44 32.41
C ASP A 523 15.89 17.13 32.90
N VAL A 524 14.78 16.84 32.23
CA VAL A 524 13.45 17.38 32.59
C VAL A 524 13.06 16.87 33.99
N VAL A 525 12.73 17.77 34.94
CA VAL A 525 12.49 17.37 36.34
C VAL A 525 11.17 16.63 36.56
N GLY A 526 10.25 16.77 35.61
CA GLY A 526 8.94 16.11 35.60
C GLY A 526 8.02 16.69 34.54
N CYS A 527 6.75 16.27 34.56
CA CYS A 527 5.77 16.68 33.56
C CYS A 527 4.46 17.20 34.18
N ILE A 528 3.70 17.90 33.35
CA ILE A 528 2.32 18.29 33.59
C ILE A 528 1.48 17.71 32.47
N VAL A 529 0.46 16.93 32.80
CA VAL A 529 -0.44 16.35 31.78
C VAL A 529 -1.67 17.25 31.62
N THR A 530 -1.91 17.76 30.42
CA THR A 530 -2.97 18.72 30.11
C THR A 530 -4.06 18.09 29.25
N LYS A 531 -5.19 18.80 29.09
CA LYS A 531 -6.31 18.41 28.21
C LYS A 531 -6.91 17.03 28.57
N LEU A 532 -6.93 16.67 29.85
CA LEU A 532 -7.57 15.43 30.32
C LEU A 532 -9.09 15.43 30.06
N ASP A 533 -9.70 16.60 29.90
CA ASP A 533 -11.08 16.84 29.50
C ASP A 533 -11.35 16.56 28.01
N GLU A 534 -10.36 16.76 27.14
CA GLU A 534 -10.45 16.47 25.69
C GLU A 534 -10.04 15.02 25.35
N ALA A 535 -9.34 14.33 26.26
CA ALA A 535 -8.73 13.03 26.00
C ALA A 535 -9.70 11.84 26.10
N THR A 536 -9.92 11.13 24.99
CA THR A 536 -10.68 9.88 24.96
C THR A 536 -10.02 8.77 25.80
N ARG A 537 -8.69 8.72 25.84
CA ARG A 537 -7.89 7.76 26.64
C ARG A 537 -6.66 8.46 27.18
N ILE A 538 -6.44 8.42 28.49
CA ILE A 538 -5.29 9.06 29.16
C ILE A 538 -4.10 8.12 29.37
N ALA A 539 -4.28 6.80 29.18
CA ALA A 539 -3.23 5.81 29.38
C ALA A 539 -1.94 6.08 28.59
N PRO A 540 -1.95 6.58 27.33
CA PRO A 540 -0.71 6.90 26.61
C PRO A 540 0.17 7.95 27.31
N ALA A 541 -0.43 8.91 28.01
CA ALA A 541 0.32 9.91 28.77
C ALA A 541 0.90 9.33 30.07
N LEU A 542 0.16 8.45 30.75
CA LEU A 542 0.65 7.74 31.94
C LEU A 542 1.76 6.74 31.60
N ASP A 543 1.59 6.01 30.50
CA ASP A 543 2.58 5.11 29.91
C ASP A 543 3.89 5.84 29.60
N THR A 544 3.80 7.00 28.94
CA THR A 544 4.95 7.87 28.66
C THR A 544 5.62 8.33 29.96
N ALA A 545 4.85 8.76 30.96
CA ALA A 545 5.39 9.17 32.26
C ALA A 545 6.12 8.02 32.99
N ILE A 546 5.57 6.80 32.95
CA ILE A 546 6.20 5.59 33.51
C ILE A 546 7.50 5.26 32.77
N ARG A 547 7.46 5.10 31.44
CA ARG A 547 8.62 4.64 30.65
C ARG A 547 9.76 5.65 30.63
N HIS A 548 9.46 6.94 30.55
CA HIS A 548 10.47 8.00 30.63
C HIS A 548 10.83 8.41 32.07
N ARG A 549 10.18 7.82 33.08
CA ARG A 549 10.35 8.15 34.50
C ARG A 549 10.15 9.64 34.82
N LEU A 550 9.20 10.28 34.14
CA LEU A 550 8.87 11.70 34.32
C LEU A 550 7.81 11.86 35.42
N PRO A 551 8.12 12.38 36.61
CA PRO A 551 7.13 12.57 37.65
C PRO A 551 6.02 13.52 37.19
N ILE A 552 4.76 13.08 37.25
CA ILE A 552 3.63 13.98 37.02
C ILE A 552 3.47 14.87 38.24
N HIS A 553 3.67 16.17 38.09
CA HIS A 553 3.42 17.15 39.16
C HIS A 553 1.94 17.49 39.23
N TYR A 554 1.36 17.79 38.08
CA TYR A 554 0.02 18.33 37.96
C TYR A 554 -0.74 17.75 36.78
N VAL A 555 -2.07 17.83 36.86
CA VAL A 555 -2.98 17.55 35.75
C VAL A 555 -3.94 18.71 35.52
N SER A 556 -4.24 19.02 34.26
CA SER A 556 -5.21 20.05 33.86
C SER A 556 -6.43 19.40 33.20
N ILE A 557 -7.61 19.72 33.73
CA ILE A 557 -8.90 19.06 33.45
C ILE A 557 -9.96 20.02 32.86
N GLY A 558 -9.50 21.10 32.22
CA GLY A 558 -10.37 22.15 31.69
C GLY A 558 -9.61 23.45 31.42
N GLN A 559 -10.36 24.50 31.09
CA GLN A 559 -9.83 25.79 30.61
C GLN A 559 -9.81 26.90 31.66
N LYS A 560 -10.53 26.77 32.78
CA LYS A 560 -10.63 27.80 33.82
C LYS A 560 -9.32 27.97 34.58
N VAL A 561 -9.04 29.21 34.97
CA VAL A 561 -7.83 29.61 35.70
C VAL A 561 -8.28 30.34 36.97
N PRO A 562 -7.95 29.86 38.17
CA PRO A 562 -7.02 28.76 38.48
C PRO A 562 -7.60 27.35 38.54
N GLU A 563 -8.92 27.19 38.50
CA GLU A 563 -9.64 26.04 39.10
C GLU A 563 -9.36 24.69 38.43
N ASP A 564 -9.20 24.66 37.11
CA ASP A 564 -9.12 23.40 36.36
C ASP A 564 -7.68 22.81 36.36
N MET A 565 -7.02 22.79 37.53
CA MET A 565 -5.68 22.21 37.73
C MET A 565 -5.55 21.59 39.13
N ALA A 566 -5.12 20.32 39.17
CA ALA A 566 -4.94 19.55 40.39
C ALA A 566 -3.53 18.95 40.48
N THR A 567 -3.09 18.61 41.69
CA THR A 567 -1.96 17.70 41.91
C THR A 567 -2.30 16.31 41.38
N ALA A 568 -1.32 15.61 40.80
CA ALA A 568 -1.53 14.28 40.25
C ALA A 568 -1.69 13.22 41.37
N ASP A 569 -2.88 12.63 41.50
CA ASP A 569 -3.08 11.44 42.33
C ASP A 569 -2.87 10.15 41.53
N ARG A 570 -2.11 9.20 42.08
CA ARG A 570 -1.78 7.94 41.37
C ARG A 570 -2.99 7.06 41.15
N GLN A 571 -3.86 6.95 42.17
CA GLN A 571 -4.98 6.01 42.14
C GLN A 571 -6.03 6.49 41.15
N ALA A 572 -6.48 7.74 41.29
CA ALA A 572 -7.47 8.36 40.42
C ALA A 572 -7.03 8.39 38.94
N LEU A 573 -5.74 8.60 38.65
CA LEU A 573 -5.24 8.57 37.26
C LEU A 573 -5.23 7.15 36.68
N VAL A 574 -4.77 6.14 37.43
CA VAL A 574 -4.78 4.75 36.95
C VAL A 574 -6.21 4.21 36.85
N ASP A 575 -7.08 4.51 37.82
CA ASP A 575 -8.50 4.13 37.81
C ASP A 575 -9.22 4.75 36.61
N ARG A 576 -8.97 6.03 36.32
CA ARG A 576 -9.53 6.69 35.13
C ARG A 576 -8.96 6.14 33.82
N ALA A 577 -7.72 5.66 33.81
CA ALA A 577 -7.11 5.02 32.63
C ALA A 577 -7.65 3.60 32.37
N LEU A 578 -8.02 2.87 33.42
CA LEU A 578 -8.57 1.51 33.36
C LEU A 578 -10.11 1.46 33.39
N ALA A 579 -10.77 2.61 33.47
CA ALA A 579 -12.23 2.72 33.51
C ALA A 579 -12.87 2.11 32.24
N PRO A 580 -13.92 1.28 32.36
CA PRO A 580 -14.59 0.69 31.21
C PRO A 580 -15.17 1.78 30.28
N LEU A 581 -14.77 1.75 29.01
CA LEU A 581 -15.34 2.61 27.98
C LEU A 581 -16.78 2.16 27.63
N PRO A 582 -17.70 3.10 27.31
CA PRO A 582 -19.04 2.74 26.85
C PRO A 582 -18.99 1.83 25.60
N ARG A 583 -19.86 0.81 25.54
CA ARG A 583 -19.89 -0.20 24.46
C ARG A 583 -20.06 0.34 23.04
N GLN A 584 -20.44 1.63 22.87
CA GLN A 584 -20.56 2.29 21.56
C GLN A 584 -19.21 2.84 21.03
N THR A 585 -18.18 2.93 21.88
CA THR A 585 -16.84 3.43 21.53
C THR A 585 -15.79 2.33 21.69
N ALA A 586 -15.93 1.25 20.91
CA ALA A 586 -14.87 0.24 20.81
C ALA A 586 -13.57 0.88 20.26
N PRO A 587 -12.40 0.58 20.83
CA PRO A 587 -11.14 1.16 20.39
C PRO A 587 -10.76 0.70 18.97
N LEU A 588 -10.90 1.59 17.99
CA LEU A 588 -10.62 1.39 16.55
C LEU A 588 -9.26 0.73 16.19
N TYR A 589 -8.29 0.75 17.10
CA TYR A 589 -6.91 0.32 16.87
C TYR A 589 -6.41 -0.73 17.88
N ALA A 590 -7.27 -1.23 18.78
CA ALA A 590 -6.90 -2.34 19.66
C ALA A 590 -7.28 -3.67 18.99
N PRO A 591 -6.42 -4.70 19.05
CA PRO A 591 -6.72 -6.00 18.46
C PRO A 591 -7.86 -6.67 19.24
N SER A 592 -8.85 -7.20 18.51
CA SER A 592 -9.95 -7.94 19.11
C SER A 592 -9.47 -9.26 19.74
N GLU A 593 -10.34 -9.89 20.53
CA GLU A 593 -10.10 -11.24 21.05
C GLU A 593 -9.84 -12.26 19.94
N ALA A 594 -10.48 -12.10 18.76
CA ALA A 594 -10.24 -12.93 17.59
C ALA A 594 -8.86 -12.68 16.95
N ASP A 595 -8.41 -11.42 16.89
CA ASP A 595 -7.09 -11.05 16.34
C ASP A 595 -5.95 -11.58 17.22
N LEU A 596 -6.10 -11.43 18.55
CA LEU A 596 -5.13 -11.95 19.51
C LEU A 596 -5.12 -13.49 19.55
N ALA A 597 -6.29 -14.13 19.46
CA ALA A 597 -6.41 -15.58 19.31
C ALA A 597 -5.70 -16.08 18.04
N ALA A 598 -5.84 -15.37 16.91
CA ALA A 598 -5.15 -15.71 15.67
C ALA A 598 -3.61 -15.59 15.82
N LEU A 599 -3.14 -14.50 16.45
CA LEU A 599 -1.72 -14.28 16.74
C LEU A 599 -1.14 -15.34 17.69
N TRP A 600 -1.78 -15.67 18.81
CA TRP A 600 -1.24 -16.67 19.74
C TRP A 600 -1.30 -18.11 19.21
N ARG A 601 -2.29 -18.45 18.37
CA ARG A 601 -2.31 -19.73 17.63
C ARG A 601 -1.07 -19.90 16.73
N SER A 602 -0.54 -18.81 16.16
CA SER A 602 0.73 -18.83 15.40
C SER A 602 1.97 -19.02 16.29
N SER A 603 1.93 -18.51 17.53
CA SER A 603 3.07 -18.57 18.46
C SER A 603 3.16 -19.90 19.22
N ALA A 604 2.04 -20.47 19.63
CA ALA A 604 1.99 -21.78 20.30
C ALA A 604 2.37 -22.93 19.35
N LYS A 605 2.12 -22.75 18.04
CA LYS A 605 2.66 -23.63 17.02
C LYS A 605 4.19 -23.55 16.93
N ALA A 606 4.79 -22.36 16.96
CA ALA A 606 6.25 -22.22 16.89
C ALA A 606 7.00 -22.98 18.00
N GLU A 607 6.52 -22.92 19.26
CA GLU A 607 7.12 -23.68 20.37
C GLU A 607 6.93 -25.20 20.24
N THR A 608 5.89 -25.65 19.55
CA THR A 608 5.63 -27.08 19.29
C THR A 608 6.39 -27.58 18.04
N GLU A 609 6.53 -26.74 17.02
CA GLU A 609 7.17 -27.01 15.72
C GLU A 609 8.70 -26.98 15.81
N GLN A 610 9.28 -26.39 16.86
CA GLN A 610 10.71 -26.53 17.20
C GLN A 610 11.15 -28.01 17.40
N LYS A 611 10.18 -28.95 17.50
CA LYS A 611 10.40 -30.40 17.65
C LYS A 611 10.09 -31.24 16.41
N GLN A 612 9.55 -30.68 15.34
CA GLN A 612 9.19 -31.47 14.15
C GLN A 612 9.31 -30.66 12.85
N VAL A 613 10.39 -30.92 12.13
CA VAL A 613 10.61 -30.46 10.74
C VAL A 613 9.75 -31.33 9.81
N ASP A 614 8.94 -30.70 8.96
CA ASP A 614 8.83 -31.00 7.52
C ASP A 614 7.83 -30.03 6.84
N GLY A 615 8.04 -29.75 5.54
CA GLY A 615 7.53 -28.58 4.80
C GLY A 615 6.01 -28.41 4.62
N ALA A 616 5.17 -29.14 5.34
CA ALA A 616 3.71 -28.98 5.28
C ALA A 616 3.18 -27.73 6.03
N SER A 617 3.93 -27.21 7.03
CA SER A 617 3.46 -26.10 7.87
C SER A 617 3.52 -24.73 7.16
N GLU A 618 4.52 -24.49 6.29
CA GLU A 618 4.68 -23.24 5.54
C GLU A 618 3.44 -22.96 4.66
N SER A 619 3.00 -23.96 3.90
CA SER A 619 1.76 -23.91 3.12
C SER A 619 0.52 -23.68 3.98
N ALA A 620 0.47 -24.14 5.24
CA ALA A 620 -0.65 -23.88 6.15
C ALA A 620 -0.66 -22.43 6.67
N ARG A 621 0.52 -21.90 7.06
CA ARG A 621 0.70 -20.49 7.47
C ARG A 621 0.35 -19.54 6.34
N ARG A 622 0.78 -19.87 5.12
CA ARG A 622 0.53 -19.09 3.90
C ARG A 622 -0.94 -18.99 3.54
N ARG A 623 -1.68 -20.10 3.66
CA ARG A 623 -3.15 -20.13 3.50
C ARG A 623 -3.88 -19.24 4.51
N GLN A 624 -3.46 -19.23 5.78
CA GLN A 624 -4.13 -18.45 6.82
C GLN A 624 -3.98 -16.93 6.62
N LEU A 625 -2.79 -16.44 6.24
CA LEU A 625 -2.56 -15.02 5.97
C LEU A 625 -3.35 -14.52 4.74
N LEU A 626 -3.38 -15.31 3.67
CA LEU A 626 -4.13 -14.98 2.46
C LEU A 626 -5.64 -15.06 2.66
N ALA A 627 -6.12 -16.04 3.43
CA ALA A 627 -7.53 -16.11 3.82
C ALA A 627 -7.95 -14.86 4.61
N ALA A 628 -7.17 -14.43 5.60
CA ALA A 628 -7.46 -13.22 6.37
C ALA A 628 -7.51 -11.94 5.51
N ALA A 629 -6.71 -11.85 4.45
CA ALA A 629 -6.72 -10.73 3.52
C ALA A 629 -7.90 -10.74 2.52
N VAL A 630 -8.48 -11.91 2.24
CA VAL A 630 -9.56 -12.14 1.26
C VAL A 630 -10.95 -12.15 1.92
N LEU A 631 -11.08 -12.75 3.10
CA LEU A 631 -12.32 -12.92 3.85
C LEU A 631 -13.15 -11.64 4.10
N PRO A 632 -12.59 -10.43 4.35
CA PRO A 632 -13.42 -9.22 4.51
C PRO A 632 -14.16 -8.77 3.24
N HIS A 633 -13.90 -9.39 2.07
CA HIS A 633 -14.49 -8.98 0.78
C HIS A 633 -15.02 -10.15 -0.08
N ALA A 634 -14.92 -11.40 0.39
CA ALA A 634 -15.25 -12.59 -0.39
C ALA A 634 -16.53 -13.29 0.12
N GLY A 635 -17.45 -13.59 -0.80
CA GLY A 635 -18.43 -14.66 -0.60
C GLY A 635 -17.74 -16.02 -0.49
N ALA A 636 -18.40 -17.00 0.12
CA ALA A 636 -17.78 -18.16 0.78
C ALA A 636 -17.01 -19.18 -0.10
N ASP A 637 -16.99 -19.05 -1.43
CA ASP A 637 -16.74 -20.19 -2.35
C ASP A 637 -15.48 -20.10 -3.24
N ALA A 638 -14.55 -19.15 -3.04
CA ALA A 638 -13.32 -19.11 -3.83
C ALA A 638 -12.23 -20.07 -3.26
N PRO A 639 -11.81 -21.12 -3.99
CA PRO A 639 -10.83 -22.10 -3.48
C PRO A 639 -9.40 -21.52 -3.49
N LEU A 640 -9.04 -20.89 -2.38
CA LEU A 640 -7.75 -20.22 -2.17
C LEU A 640 -6.53 -21.13 -2.43
N ASP A 641 -6.60 -22.39 -2.01
CA ASP A 641 -5.51 -23.37 -2.20
C ASP A 641 -5.23 -23.61 -3.69
N GLN A 642 -6.28 -23.64 -4.52
CA GLN A 642 -6.16 -23.76 -5.98
C GLN A 642 -5.58 -22.48 -6.62
N ALA A 643 -5.96 -21.30 -6.09
CA ALA A 643 -5.40 -20.02 -6.52
C ALA A 643 -3.89 -19.91 -6.25
N ILE A 644 -3.45 -20.33 -5.07
CA ILE A 644 -2.02 -20.34 -4.67
C ILE A 644 -1.26 -21.37 -5.51
N ALA A 645 -1.76 -22.61 -5.59
CA ALA A 645 -1.12 -23.68 -6.35
C ALA A 645 -0.97 -23.33 -7.84
N TRP A 646 -1.96 -22.65 -8.44
CA TRP A 646 -1.85 -22.16 -9.82
C TRP A 646 -0.78 -21.07 -9.96
N LEU A 647 -0.76 -20.06 -9.08
CA LEU A 647 0.24 -18.98 -9.12
C LEU A 647 1.68 -19.44 -8.88
N ASP A 648 1.88 -20.54 -8.15
CA ASP A 648 3.18 -21.16 -7.90
C ASP A 648 3.61 -22.19 -8.96
N SER A 649 2.70 -22.61 -9.86
CA SER A 649 2.99 -23.58 -10.92
C SER A 649 3.02 -22.97 -12.32
N ASP A 650 2.27 -21.88 -12.58
CA ASP A 650 2.25 -21.22 -13.88
C ASP A 650 3.62 -20.58 -14.21
N PRO A 651 4.27 -20.95 -15.33
CA PRO A 651 5.64 -20.49 -15.63
C PRO A 651 5.77 -18.97 -15.74
N ALA A 652 4.79 -18.28 -16.33
CA ALA A 652 4.82 -16.84 -16.50
C ALA A 652 4.62 -16.09 -15.17
N CYS A 653 3.70 -16.55 -14.33
CA CYS A 653 3.43 -15.96 -13.00
C CYS A 653 4.63 -16.15 -12.06
N VAL A 654 5.22 -17.34 -12.02
CA VAL A 654 6.41 -17.62 -11.20
C VAL A 654 7.60 -16.77 -11.64
N GLN A 655 7.83 -16.58 -12.96
CA GLN A 655 8.89 -15.67 -13.43
C GLN A 655 8.58 -14.20 -13.11
N ALA A 656 7.33 -13.77 -13.24
CA ALA A 656 6.93 -12.41 -12.89
C ALA A 656 7.14 -12.12 -11.39
N ARG A 657 6.81 -13.08 -10.51
CA ARG A 657 7.05 -12.99 -9.07
C ARG A 657 8.55 -12.95 -8.75
N ALA A 658 9.35 -13.79 -9.38
CA ALA A 658 10.81 -13.80 -9.21
C ALA A 658 11.44 -12.46 -9.65
N ASN A 659 11.07 -11.95 -10.83
CA ASN A 659 11.55 -10.66 -11.33
C ASN A 659 11.11 -9.50 -10.42
N TRP A 660 9.85 -9.52 -9.95
CA TRP A 660 9.31 -8.50 -9.04
C TRP A 660 10.05 -8.47 -7.69
N ARG A 661 10.31 -9.64 -7.09
CA ARG A 661 11.15 -9.77 -5.88
C ARG A 661 12.53 -9.16 -6.07
N ALA A 662 13.25 -9.63 -7.09
CA ALA A 662 14.64 -9.21 -7.31
C ALA A 662 14.77 -7.72 -7.69
N ALA A 663 13.71 -7.12 -8.26
CA ALA A 663 13.62 -5.68 -8.48
C ALA A 663 13.28 -4.88 -7.22
N ARG A 664 12.45 -5.42 -6.31
CA ARG A 664 12.12 -4.80 -5.02
C ARG A 664 13.33 -4.75 -4.09
N ASP A 665 14.10 -5.82 -4.08
CA ASP A 665 15.28 -5.98 -3.23
C ASP A 665 16.55 -5.36 -3.87
N ASP A 666 16.38 -4.56 -4.94
CA ASP A 666 17.39 -3.87 -5.77
C ASP A 666 18.56 -4.74 -6.29
N SER A 667 18.40 -6.06 -6.23
CA SER A 667 19.46 -7.04 -6.52
C SER A 667 19.56 -7.43 -8.01
N ALA A 668 18.51 -7.18 -8.81
CA ALA A 668 18.51 -7.49 -10.23
C ALA A 668 18.99 -6.33 -11.13
N THR A 669 19.93 -6.65 -12.02
CA THR A 669 20.27 -5.86 -13.21
C THR A 669 19.38 -6.26 -14.39
N PRO A 670 19.26 -5.44 -15.45
CA PRO A 670 18.46 -5.79 -16.63
C PRO A 670 18.91 -7.11 -17.29
N GLN A 671 20.23 -7.36 -17.33
CA GLN A 671 20.83 -8.61 -17.82
C GLN A 671 20.32 -9.82 -17.03
N THR A 672 20.39 -9.79 -15.69
CA THR A 672 19.93 -10.90 -14.84
C THR A 672 18.43 -11.21 -15.01
N LEU A 673 17.59 -10.20 -15.24
CA LEU A 673 16.16 -10.40 -15.52
C LEU A 673 15.93 -11.06 -16.89
N SER A 674 16.75 -10.71 -17.89
CA SER A 674 16.72 -11.30 -19.23
C SER A 674 17.19 -12.77 -19.19
N GLU A 675 18.34 -13.04 -18.57
CA GLU A 675 18.91 -14.37 -18.39
C GLU A 675 17.97 -15.32 -17.66
N ALA A 676 17.33 -14.88 -16.57
CA ALA A 676 16.36 -15.70 -15.85
C ALA A 676 15.13 -16.06 -16.71
N GLY A 677 14.64 -15.12 -17.53
CA GLY A 677 13.56 -15.35 -18.48
C GLY A 677 13.95 -16.27 -19.64
N LEU A 678 15.19 -16.17 -20.14
CA LEU A 678 15.75 -17.05 -21.16
C LEU A 678 15.90 -18.49 -20.64
N LYS A 679 16.51 -18.65 -19.46
CA LYS A 679 16.69 -19.95 -18.81
C LYS A 679 15.36 -20.67 -18.62
N ARG A 680 14.31 -19.97 -18.17
CA ARG A 680 12.97 -20.56 -18.05
C ARG A 680 12.43 -21.10 -19.38
N ALA A 681 12.70 -20.43 -20.49
CA ALA A 681 12.27 -20.90 -21.81
C ALA A 681 13.05 -22.15 -22.26
N GLN A 682 14.35 -22.23 -21.93
CA GLN A 682 15.18 -23.42 -22.14
C GLN A 682 14.70 -24.60 -21.29
N ASP A 683 14.50 -24.39 -19.98
CA ASP A 683 14.03 -25.41 -19.03
C ASP A 683 12.64 -25.97 -19.44
N ALA A 684 11.73 -25.09 -19.85
CA ALA A 684 10.40 -25.48 -20.34
C ALA A 684 10.45 -26.29 -21.65
N TYR A 685 11.38 -25.96 -22.56
CA TYR A 685 11.59 -26.72 -23.80
C TYR A 685 12.20 -28.10 -23.52
N ALA A 686 13.19 -28.18 -22.60
CA ALA A 686 13.81 -29.44 -22.18
C ALA A 686 12.81 -30.42 -21.52
N GLY A 687 11.69 -29.91 -20.98
CA GLY A 687 10.59 -30.70 -20.40
C GLY A 687 9.85 -31.64 -21.37
N GLY A 688 10.13 -31.61 -22.68
CA GLY A 688 9.89 -32.75 -23.57
C GLY A 688 8.48 -32.91 -24.14
N SER A 689 7.82 -31.83 -24.55
CA SER A 689 6.51 -31.89 -25.23
C SER A 689 6.31 -30.92 -26.40
N GLU A 690 7.26 -30.02 -26.62
CA GLU A 690 7.17 -28.92 -27.58
C GLU A 690 8.15 -29.13 -28.73
N ARG A 691 7.71 -28.93 -29.96
CA ARG A 691 8.56 -29.05 -31.16
C ARG A 691 9.23 -27.73 -31.51
N TYR A 692 8.65 -26.61 -31.09
CA TYR A 692 9.15 -25.26 -31.32
C TYR A 692 8.92 -24.37 -30.11
N LEU A 693 9.83 -23.42 -29.89
CA LEU A 693 9.59 -22.27 -29.03
C LEU A 693 9.06 -21.11 -29.88
N LEU A 694 7.95 -20.49 -29.50
CA LEU A 694 7.38 -19.37 -30.24
C LEU A 694 7.79 -18.05 -29.60
N ALA A 695 8.35 -17.15 -30.41
CA ALA A 695 8.74 -15.80 -30.02
C ALA A 695 7.79 -14.78 -30.66
N MET A 696 6.73 -14.42 -29.92
CA MET A 696 5.75 -13.42 -30.31
C MET A 696 6.33 -12.01 -30.10
N HIS A 697 6.62 -11.30 -31.18
CA HIS A 697 7.08 -9.91 -31.14
C HIS A 697 5.92 -8.94 -31.35
N GLY A 698 5.85 -7.90 -30.52
CA GLY A 698 4.81 -6.90 -30.59
C GLY A 698 5.23 -5.57 -29.96
N LYS A 699 4.28 -4.63 -29.94
CA LYS A 699 4.49 -3.26 -29.45
C LYS A 699 3.37 -2.81 -28.52
N ALA A 700 3.73 -2.07 -27.48
CA ALA A 700 2.82 -1.52 -26.48
C ALA A 700 3.08 -0.02 -26.31
N ALA A 701 2.08 0.82 -26.58
CA ALA A 701 2.17 2.25 -26.35
C ALA A 701 2.02 2.55 -24.84
N MET A 702 3.04 3.17 -24.25
CA MET A 702 3.07 3.53 -22.83
C MET A 702 2.74 5.01 -22.68
N LYS A 703 1.79 5.31 -21.78
CA LYS A 703 1.49 6.68 -21.38
C LYS A 703 2.49 7.13 -20.31
N GLY A 704 2.98 8.36 -20.42
CA GLY A 704 3.76 8.95 -19.35
C GLY A 704 2.86 9.32 -18.17
N GLN A 705 3.09 8.71 -17.01
CA GLN A 705 2.41 8.99 -15.74
C GLN A 705 3.40 8.82 -14.59
N GLY A 706 3.19 9.60 -13.51
CA GLY A 706 3.98 9.47 -12.26
C GLY A 706 5.48 9.78 -12.39
N GLY A 707 5.94 10.40 -13.49
CA GLY A 707 7.36 10.63 -13.76
C GLY A 707 8.00 9.65 -14.76
N SER A 708 7.32 8.54 -15.09
CA SER A 708 7.77 7.64 -16.17
C SER A 708 7.57 8.29 -17.55
N PRO A 709 8.51 8.17 -18.50
CA PRO A 709 8.36 8.75 -19.83
C PRO A 709 7.28 8.05 -20.67
N ALA A 710 6.69 8.81 -21.60
CA ALA A 710 5.87 8.24 -22.67
C ALA A 710 6.75 7.62 -23.76
N GLY A 711 6.30 6.54 -24.38
CA GLY A 711 7.06 5.84 -25.42
C GLY A 711 6.35 4.60 -25.94
N THR A 712 7.09 3.74 -26.65
CA THR A 712 6.59 2.43 -27.09
C THR A 712 7.55 1.33 -26.64
N LEU A 713 7.04 0.37 -25.88
CA LEU A 713 7.75 -0.86 -25.54
C LEU A 713 7.66 -1.82 -26.73
N LEU A 714 8.80 -2.30 -27.22
CA LEU A 714 8.90 -3.33 -28.25
C LEU A 714 9.42 -4.60 -27.58
N ALA A 715 8.58 -5.62 -27.40
CA ALA A 715 8.92 -6.80 -26.59
C ALA A 715 8.77 -8.11 -27.39
N GLY A 716 9.57 -9.11 -27.01
CA GLY A 716 9.46 -10.50 -27.45
C GLY A 716 8.97 -11.39 -26.31
N LEU A 717 7.76 -11.92 -26.45
CA LEU A 717 7.14 -12.91 -25.56
C LEU A 717 7.49 -14.33 -26.05
N LEU A 718 8.13 -15.12 -25.19
CA LEU A 718 8.40 -16.54 -25.40
C LEU A 718 7.25 -17.39 -24.85
N MET A 719 6.75 -18.31 -25.68
CA MET A 719 5.68 -19.26 -25.32
C MET A 719 5.91 -20.62 -25.99
N THR A 720 5.24 -21.65 -25.48
CA THR A 720 5.26 -23.00 -26.05
C THR A 720 4.51 -23.08 -27.38
N ASP A 721 4.67 -24.15 -28.18
CA ASP A 721 3.95 -24.30 -29.45
C ASP A 721 2.43 -24.49 -29.24
N ARG A 722 2.06 -24.94 -28.04
CA ARG A 722 0.67 -25.04 -27.55
C ARG A 722 0.11 -23.71 -27.04
N GLY A 723 0.94 -22.66 -26.93
CA GLY A 723 0.52 -21.30 -26.57
C GLY A 723 0.59 -20.98 -25.07
N ALA A 724 1.25 -21.82 -24.25
CA ALA A 724 1.46 -21.51 -22.83
C ALA A 724 2.56 -20.45 -22.67
N ALA A 725 2.25 -19.34 -22.00
CA ALA A 725 3.19 -18.24 -21.82
C ALA A 725 4.34 -18.61 -20.87
N LEU A 726 5.57 -18.22 -21.21
CA LEU A 726 6.76 -18.54 -20.40
C LEU A 726 7.43 -17.28 -19.85
N SER A 727 7.90 -16.40 -20.73
CA SER A 727 8.68 -15.22 -20.33
C SER A 727 8.71 -14.12 -21.39
N ALA A 728 9.12 -12.90 -21.02
CA ALA A 728 9.45 -11.83 -21.96
C ALA A 728 10.84 -11.24 -21.66
N PRO A 729 11.93 -11.98 -21.98
CA PRO A 729 13.29 -11.60 -21.59
C PRO A 729 13.90 -10.50 -22.46
N MET A 730 13.30 -10.18 -23.61
CA MET A 730 13.85 -9.26 -24.59
C MET A 730 12.90 -8.10 -24.84
N ALA A 731 13.35 -6.89 -24.52
CA ALA A 731 12.60 -5.66 -24.74
C ALA A 731 13.49 -4.53 -25.28
N HIS A 732 12.89 -3.58 -25.96
CA HIS A 732 13.47 -2.29 -26.33
C HIS A 732 12.47 -1.18 -26.02
N LEU A 733 12.98 -0.01 -25.64
CA LEU A 733 12.21 1.16 -25.26
C LEU A 733 12.37 2.24 -26.35
N MET A 734 11.37 2.38 -27.23
CA MET A 734 11.35 3.44 -28.23
C MET A 734 10.82 4.74 -27.61
N LEU A 735 11.72 5.68 -27.35
CA LEU A 735 11.47 6.99 -26.78
C LEU A 735 11.59 8.09 -27.87
N PRO A 736 11.13 9.33 -27.61
CA PRO A 736 11.26 10.43 -28.57
C PRO A 736 12.71 10.75 -29.00
N HIS A 737 13.70 10.35 -28.20
CA HIS A 737 15.12 10.65 -28.42
C HIS A 737 15.95 9.45 -28.92
N GLY A 738 15.32 8.30 -29.17
CA GLY A 738 16.01 7.08 -29.65
C GLY A 738 15.37 5.77 -29.17
N ILE A 739 15.88 4.65 -29.67
CA ILE A 739 15.51 3.31 -29.20
C ILE A 739 16.60 2.79 -28.28
N LEU A 740 16.21 2.47 -27.04
CA LEU A 740 17.10 1.99 -26.01
C LEU A 740 16.89 0.49 -25.81
N ASP A 741 17.96 -0.29 -25.88
CA ASP A 741 17.91 -1.72 -25.63
C ASP A 741 17.78 -1.99 -24.11
N ALA A 742 16.76 -2.74 -23.70
CA ALA A 742 16.49 -2.99 -22.29
C ALA A 742 17.28 -4.18 -21.70
N HIS A 743 17.90 -5.04 -22.52
CA HIS A 743 18.67 -6.21 -22.06
C HIS A 743 20.18 -5.98 -22.08
N ASP A 744 20.70 -5.29 -23.10
CA ASP A 744 22.12 -4.91 -23.20
C ASP A 744 22.28 -3.42 -23.54
N LEU A 745 22.69 -2.64 -22.53
CA LEU A 745 22.90 -1.20 -22.67
C LEU A 745 24.21 -0.83 -23.39
N SER A 746 25.07 -1.81 -23.67
CA SER A 746 26.26 -1.63 -24.50
C SER A 746 26.00 -1.90 -25.99
N ALA A 747 24.85 -2.50 -26.32
CA ALA A 747 24.47 -2.78 -27.69
C ALA A 747 24.25 -1.48 -28.50
N PRO A 748 24.58 -1.48 -29.81
CA PRO A 748 24.32 -0.33 -30.68
C PRO A 748 22.82 -0.04 -30.77
N MET A 749 22.42 1.20 -30.45
CA MET A 749 21.02 1.63 -30.46
C MET A 749 20.39 1.48 -31.86
N PRO A 750 19.30 0.73 -32.01
CA PRO A 750 18.61 0.61 -33.30
C PRO A 750 17.99 1.94 -33.74
N GLU A 751 18.12 2.28 -35.02
CA GLU A 751 17.59 3.53 -35.57
C GLU A 751 16.06 3.51 -35.70
N ASN A 752 15.47 2.32 -35.81
CA ASN A 752 14.04 2.14 -36.06
C ASN A 752 13.52 0.79 -35.55
N ALA A 753 12.19 0.65 -35.51
CA ALA A 753 11.51 -0.53 -34.98
C ALA A 753 11.79 -1.84 -35.77
N VAL A 754 12.20 -1.75 -37.05
CA VAL A 754 12.57 -2.92 -37.86
C VAL A 754 13.95 -3.43 -37.46
N GLN A 755 14.95 -2.54 -37.35
CA GLN A 755 16.26 -2.90 -36.82
C GLN A 755 16.16 -3.44 -35.39
N ALA A 756 15.33 -2.83 -34.54
CA ALA A 756 15.06 -3.33 -33.18
C ALA A 756 14.46 -4.75 -33.17
N LEU A 757 13.63 -5.10 -34.15
CA LEU A 757 13.09 -6.46 -34.29
C LEU A 757 14.16 -7.45 -34.75
N VAL A 758 14.98 -7.10 -35.74
CA VAL A 758 16.12 -7.93 -36.18
C VAL A 758 17.10 -8.15 -35.03
N ALA A 759 17.44 -7.10 -34.26
CA ALA A 759 18.30 -7.18 -33.09
C ALA A 759 17.74 -8.15 -32.02
N ARG A 760 16.45 -8.05 -31.67
CA ARG A 760 15.82 -9.02 -30.73
C ARG A 760 15.78 -10.45 -31.28
N VAL A 761 15.58 -10.64 -32.59
CA VAL A 761 15.62 -11.98 -33.20
C VAL A 761 17.02 -12.58 -33.05
N ARG A 762 18.06 -11.83 -33.43
CA ARG A 762 19.46 -12.24 -33.30
C ARG A 762 19.86 -12.54 -31.86
N ALA A 763 19.47 -11.68 -30.92
CA ALA A 763 19.74 -11.87 -29.49
C ALA A 763 19.09 -13.17 -28.96
N LEU A 764 17.84 -13.45 -29.33
CA LEU A 764 17.18 -14.71 -28.99
C LEU A 764 17.88 -15.92 -29.63
N GLN A 765 18.24 -15.85 -30.92
CA GLN A 765 18.97 -16.95 -31.60
C GLN A 765 20.32 -17.24 -30.95
N ALA A 766 21.05 -16.20 -30.53
CA ALA A 766 22.33 -16.33 -29.85
C ALA A 766 22.20 -16.90 -28.44
N ALA A 767 21.12 -16.57 -27.72
CA ALA A 767 20.89 -17.02 -26.34
C ALA A 767 20.24 -18.42 -26.24
N LEU A 768 19.45 -18.82 -27.25
CA LEU A 768 18.68 -20.08 -27.26
C LEU A 768 19.23 -21.09 -28.28
N GLN A 769 20.56 -21.18 -28.39
CA GLN A 769 21.23 -22.11 -29.29
C GLN A 769 20.79 -23.56 -29.03
N GLY A 770 20.44 -24.28 -30.10
CA GLY A 770 19.91 -25.64 -30.03
C GLY A 770 18.40 -25.73 -29.79
N VAL A 771 17.72 -24.63 -29.42
CA VAL A 771 16.25 -24.59 -29.32
C VAL A 771 15.67 -24.13 -30.66
N PRO A 772 14.84 -24.94 -31.35
CA PRO A 772 14.18 -24.54 -32.59
C PRO A 772 13.11 -23.46 -32.29
N GLN A 773 13.41 -22.22 -32.66
CA GLN A 773 12.54 -21.08 -32.38
C GLN A 773 11.91 -20.49 -33.64
N VAL A 774 10.63 -20.11 -33.55
CA VAL A 774 9.89 -19.45 -34.63
C VAL A 774 9.48 -18.06 -34.16
N HIS A 775 9.85 -17.03 -34.92
CA HIS A 775 9.54 -15.63 -34.61
C HIS A 775 8.27 -15.16 -35.31
N LEU A 776 7.32 -14.62 -34.55
CA LEU A 776 6.04 -14.15 -35.09
C LEU A 776 5.91 -12.64 -34.91
N PHE A 777 5.54 -11.93 -35.97
CA PHE A 777 5.38 -10.47 -35.94
C PHE A 777 4.30 -10.01 -36.94
N GLU A 778 3.83 -8.77 -36.78
CA GLU A 778 2.86 -8.15 -37.70
C GLU A 778 3.55 -7.43 -38.85
N MET A 779 3.22 -7.84 -40.09
CA MET A 779 3.74 -7.30 -41.34
C MET A 779 5.28 -7.23 -41.43
N GLY A 780 5.78 -6.64 -42.50
CA GLY A 780 7.20 -6.39 -42.71
C GLY A 780 7.45 -5.98 -44.16
N THR A 781 8.70 -5.69 -44.48
CA THR A 781 9.15 -5.44 -45.85
C THR A 781 9.89 -6.68 -46.37
N ALA A 782 9.95 -6.85 -47.69
CA ALA A 782 10.75 -7.92 -48.29
C ALA A 782 12.21 -7.89 -47.81
N ALA A 783 12.81 -6.69 -47.71
CA ALA A 783 14.17 -6.51 -47.20
C ALA A 783 14.34 -6.97 -45.74
N MET A 784 13.36 -6.70 -44.86
CA MET A 784 13.36 -7.21 -43.49
C MET A 784 13.29 -8.74 -43.47
N TRP A 785 12.41 -9.34 -44.26
CA TRP A 785 12.26 -10.80 -44.31
C TRP A 785 13.47 -11.50 -44.94
N GLN A 786 14.11 -10.86 -45.92
CA GLN A 786 15.41 -11.28 -46.47
C GLN A 786 16.49 -11.25 -45.38
N SER A 787 16.60 -10.15 -44.60
CA SER A 787 17.55 -10.06 -43.48
C SER A 787 17.35 -11.16 -42.44
N LEU A 788 16.10 -11.40 -42.00
CA LEU A 788 15.78 -12.47 -41.05
C LEU A 788 16.08 -13.86 -41.62
N SER A 789 15.81 -14.08 -42.91
CA SER A 789 16.09 -15.37 -43.56
C SER A 789 17.58 -15.60 -43.80
N ALA A 790 18.37 -14.54 -44.05
CA ALA A 790 19.83 -14.61 -44.14
C ALA A 790 20.47 -14.97 -42.80
N GLU A 791 19.91 -14.51 -41.68
CA GLU A 791 20.27 -14.92 -40.32
C GLU A 791 19.72 -16.31 -39.94
N SER A 792 19.21 -17.08 -40.92
CA SER A 792 18.60 -18.41 -40.75
C SER A 792 17.46 -18.47 -39.73
N ALA A 793 16.84 -17.32 -39.41
CA ALA A 793 15.72 -17.27 -38.47
C ALA A 793 14.46 -17.87 -39.13
N GLN A 794 13.76 -18.74 -38.40
CA GLN A 794 12.45 -19.22 -38.81
C GLN A 794 11.39 -18.21 -38.37
N TRP A 795 10.48 -17.81 -39.25
CA TRP A 795 9.52 -16.75 -38.94
C TRP A 795 8.15 -16.90 -39.60
N VAL A 796 7.13 -16.31 -38.98
CA VAL A 796 5.77 -16.17 -39.50
C VAL A 796 5.33 -14.70 -39.39
N ALA A 797 5.20 -14.02 -40.52
CA ALA A 797 4.75 -12.64 -40.62
C ALA A 797 3.26 -12.60 -40.94
N ARG A 798 2.44 -11.96 -40.09
CA ARG A 798 1.02 -11.78 -40.41
C ARG A 798 0.83 -10.69 -41.45
N GLY A 799 0.15 -11.02 -42.55
CA GLY A 799 -0.19 -10.11 -43.64
C GLY A 799 -1.62 -9.59 -43.55
N ALA A 800 -1.85 -8.38 -44.09
CA ALA A 800 -3.19 -7.92 -44.44
C ALA A 800 -3.66 -8.62 -45.72
N GLY A 801 -4.96 -8.92 -45.84
CA GLY A 801 -5.50 -9.59 -47.05
C GLY A 801 -5.24 -8.84 -48.36
N ALA A 802 -5.09 -7.51 -48.31
CA ALA A 802 -4.75 -6.66 -49.46
C ALA A 802 -3.25 -6.64 -49.83
N LEU A 803 -2.39 -7.36 -49.08
CA LEU A 803 -0.96 -7.44 -49.39
C LEU A 803 -0.77 -8.12 -50.75
N ARG A 804 0.00 -7.47 -51.62
CA ARG A 804 0.29 -7.95 -52.98
C ARG A 804 1.33 -9.07 -52.95
N VAL A 805 1.06 -10.13 -53.68
CA VAL A 805 1.95 -11.29 -53.88
C VAL A 805 1.86 -11.73 -55.35
N VAL A 806 2.77 -12.60 -55.78
CA VAL A 806 2.72 -13.28 -57.07
C VAL A 806 2.44 -14.76 -56.81
N GLN A 807 1.37 -15.30 -57.40
CA GLN A 807 1.09 -16.74 -57.45
C GLN A 807 1.13 -17.15 -58.91
N GLU A 808 1.91 -18.17 -59.26
CA GLU A 808 2.00 -18.70 -60.64
C GLU A 808 2.16 -17.59 -61.70
N ASP A 809 3.17 -16.74 -61.47
CA ASP A 809 3.51 -15.55 -62.28
C ASP A 809 2.42 -14.46 -62.40
N THR A 810 1.29 -14.62 -61.72
CA THR A 810 0.17 -13.66 -61.71
C THR A 810 0.24 -12.75 -60.47
N PRO A 811 0.36 -11.42 -60.64
CA PRO A 811 0.25 -10.47 -59.52
C PRO A 811 -1.17 -10.45 -58.95
N THR A 812 -1.29 -10.75 -57.65
CA THR A 812 -2.56 -10.94 -56.94
C THR A 812 -2.46 -10.44 -55.50
N THR A 813 -3.42 -10.78 -54.63
CA THR A 813 -3.43 -10.43 -53.19
C THR A 813 -3.71 -11.65 -52.33
N LEU A 814 -3.23 -11.67 -51.08
CA LEU A 814 -3.46 -12.78 -50.14
C LEU A 814 -4.95 -13.13 -50.00
N ALA A 815 -5.85 -12.13 -49.98
CA ALA A 815 -7.29 -12.33 -49.91
C ALA A 815 -7.85 -13.01 -51.16
N ALA A 816 -7.34 -12.68 -52.36
CA ALA A 816 -7.75 -13.33 -53.60
C ALA A 816 -7.29 -14.80 -53.62
N VAL A 817 -5.99 -15.05 -53.42
CA VAL A 817 -5.40 -16.40 -53.31
C VAL A 817 -6.22 -17.29 -52.37
N SER A 818 -6.60 -16.78 -51.20
CA SER A 818 -7.31 -17.54 -50.17
C SER A 818 -8.71 -18.03 -50.53
N ARG A 819 -9.31 -17.56 -51.63
CA ARG A 819 -10.64 -17.98 -52.09
C ARG A 819 -10.60 -19.32 -52.81
N ASP A 820 -9.52 -19.55 -53.54
CA ASP A 820 -9.38 -20.69 -54.47
C ASP A 820 -8.66 -21.88 -53.81
N LEU A 821 -8.29 -21.75 -52.53
CA LEU A 821 -7.63 -22.79 -51.74
C LEU A 821 -8.64 -23.77 -51.10
N GLY A 822 -8.31 -25.07 -51.14
CA GLY A 822 -8.97 -26.10 -50.33
C GLY A 822 -8.58 -25.99 -48.86
N TYR A 823 -9.55 -25.98 -47.94
CA TYR A 823 -9.33 -25.85 -46.51
C TYR A 823 -9.44 -27.21 -45.80
N LEU A 824 -8.57 -27.45 -44.82
CA LEU A 824 -8.56 -28.62 -43.95
C LEU A 824 -8.95 -28.23 -42.53
N PRO A 825 -9.72 -29.06 -41.80
CA PRO A 825 -10.06 -28.77 -40.40
C PRO A 825 -8.83 -28.92 -39.50
N VAL A 826 -8.75 -28.07 -38.46
CA VAL A 826 -7.64 -28.00 -37.49
C VAL A 826 -8.07 -28.41 -36.08
N GLY A 827 -9.33 -28.14 -35.73
CA GLY A 827 -9.92 -28.27 -34.40
C GLY A 827 -10.80 -27.05 -34.07
N THR A 828 -11.36 -27.01 -32.86
CA THR A 828 -12.16 -25.87 -32.37
C THR A 828 -11.33 -24.94 -31.46
N THR A 829 -11.76 -23.69 -31.32
CA THR A 829 -11.04 -22.67 -30.53
C THR A 829 -11.93 -21.49 -30.11
N PRO A 830 -11.79 -20.92 -28.90
CA PRO A 830 -12.46 -19.68 -28.54
C PRO A 830 -11.89 -18.47 -29.29
N MET A 831 -12.73 -17.47 -29.57
CA MET A 831 -12.30 -16.22 -30.20
C MET A 831 -11.43 -15.36 -29.25
N PRO A 832 -10.48 -14.57 -29.79
CA PRO A 832 -9.80 -13.54 -29.03
C PRO A 832 -10.79 -12.49 -28.53
N GLY A 833 -11.03 -12.45 -27.22
CA GLY A 833 -11.96 -11.51 -26.58
C GLY A 833 -13.42 -11.97 -26.48
N GLN A 834 -13.70 -13.24 -26.80
CA GLN A 834 -15.00 -13.87 -26.55
C GLN A 834 -15.29 -14.00 -25.05
N GLN A 835 -16.57 -14.00 -24.64
CA GLN A 835 -16.90 -14.36 -23.26
C GLN A 835 -16.79 -15.88 -23.04
N PRO A 836 -16.50 -16.36 -21.81
CA PRO A 836 -16.31 -17.79 -21.54
C PRO A 836 -17.51 -18.68 -21.91
N ASP A 837 -18.72 -18.10 -21.93
CA ASP A 837 -19.98 -18.82 -22.17
C ASP A 837 -20.37 -18.92 -23.66
N GLU A 838 -19.61 -18.31 -24.57
CA GLU A 838 -19.90 -18.39 -26.01
C GLU A 838 -19.30 -19.66 -26.65
N ALA A 839 -19.98 -20.19 -27.68
CA ALA A 839 -19.54 -21.38 -28.38
C ALA A 839 -18.18 -21.18 -29.11
N PRO A 840 -17.27 -22.18 -29.07
CA PRO A 840 -16.00 -22.11 -29.78
C PRO A 840 -16.20 -22.18 -31.30
N LEU A 841 -15.30 -21.54 -32.04
CA LEU A 841 -15.31 -21.54 -33.51
C LEU A 841 -14.50 -22.71 -34.07
N ASP A 842 -14.87 -23.19 -35.26
CA ASP A 842 -14.05 -24.12 -36.02
C ASP A 842 -12.89 -23.39 -36.68
N LEU A 843 -11.67 -23.90 -36.48
CA LEU A 843 -10.46 -23.43 -37.15
C LEU A 843 -10.18 -24.30 -38.37
N TRP A 844 -10.07 -23.64 -39.51
CA TRP A 844 -9.72 -24.23 -40.80
C TRP A 844 -8.40 -23.66 -41.29
N ALA A 845 -7.56 -24.49 -41.90
CA ALA A 845 -6.26 -24.09 -42.44
C ALA A 845 -6.12 -24.44 -43.91
N SER A 846 -5.44 -23.58 -44.65
CA SER A 846 -4.88 -23.92 -45.96
C SER A 846 -3.53 -23.24 -46.15
N GLY A 847 -2.76 -23.67 -47.14
CA GLY A 847 -1.51 -23.00 -47.50
C GLY A 847 -1.04 -23.34 -48.90
N THR A 848 -0.31 -22.41 -49.50
CA THR A 848 0.24 -22.48 -50.86
C THR A 848 1.57 -21.72 -50.93
N GLU A 849 2.36 -21.97 -51.95
CA GLU A 849 3.59 -21.18 -52.21
C GLU A 849 3.24 -19.90 -52.98
N VAL A 850 3.88 -18.80 -52.61
CA VAL A 850 3.77 -17.49 -53.25
C VAL A 850 5.15 -16.85 -53.38
N ARG A 851 5.28 -15.84 -54.23
CA ARG A 851 6.45 -14.96 -54.28
C ARG A 851 6.08 -13.56 -53.85
N MET A 852 7.02 -12.85 -53.24
CA MET A 852 6.89 -11.41 -53.06
C MET A 852 7.99 -10.66 -53.79
N SER A 853 7.58 -9.86 -54.77
CA SER A 853 8.47 -9.04 -55.58
C SER A 853 8.75 -7.70 -54.90
N ALA A 854 10.01 -7.29 -54.89
CA ALA A 854 10.46 -6.02 -54.33
C ALA A 854 11.33 -5.27 -55.35
N ARG A 855 11.13 -3.95 -55.46
CA ARG A 855 11.88 -3.14 -56.42
C ARG A 855 13.39 -3.25 -56.17
N GLY A 856 14.13 -3.79 -57.14
CA GLY A 856 15.59 -3.94 -57.07
C GLY A 856 16.10 -5.21 -56.38
N HIS A 857 15.22 -6.14 -56.00
CA HIS A 857 15.60 -7.42 -55.40
C HIS A 857 14.96 -8.60 -56.16
N GLU A 858 15.58 -9.78 -56.08
CA GLU A 858 14.96 -11.02 -56.55
C GLU A 858 13.66 -11.33 -55.78
N ASP A 859 12.72 -11.98 -56.46
CA ASP A 859 11.47 -12.43 -55.87
C ASP A 859 11.74 -13.39 -54.69
N LEU A 860 11.26 -13.04 -53.50
CA LEU A 860 11.41 -13.87 -52.32
C LEU A 860 10.34 -14.99 -52.34
N PRO A 861 10.70 -16.29 -52.48
CA PRO A 861 9.74 -17.38 -52.34
C PRO A 861 9.33 -17.51 -50.87
N LEU A 862 8.02 -17.56 -50.63
CA LEU A 862 7.41 -17.60 -49.31
C LEU A 862 6.21 -18.54 -49.33
N ARG A 863 5.96 -19.22 -48.22
CA ARG A 863 4.74 -19.98 -48.05
C ARG A 863 3.66 -19.10 -47.44
N MET A 864 2.52 -19.02 -48.10
CA MET A 864 1.30 -18.43 -47.56
C MET A 864 0.52 -19.49 -46.78
N VAL A 865 0.05 -19.13 -45.59
CA VAL A 865 -0.89 -19.93 -44.81
C VAL A 865 -2.11 -19.07 -44.46
N CYS A 866 -3.30 -19.61 -44.67
CA CYS A 866 -4.56 -18.97 -44.32
C CYS A 866 -5.24 -19.74 -43.21
N ALA A 867 -5.60 -19.04 -42.13
CA ALA A 867 -6.38 -19.55 -41.01
C ALA A 867 -7.77 -18.90 -41.04
N ARG A 868 -8.82 -19.71 -41.14
CA ARG A 868 -10.22 -19.26 -41.24
C ARG A 868 -10.98 -19.77 -40.03
N LEU A 869 -11.65 -18.86 -39.32
CA LEU A 869 -12.50 -19.16 -38.17
C LEU A 869 -13.97 -19.10 -38.63
N THR A 870 -14.70 -20.20 -38.46
CA THR A 870 -16.12 -20.30 -38.80
C THR A 870 -16.98 -20.59 -37.59
N ASP A 871 -18.16 -19.99 -37.56
CA ASP A 871 -19.24 -20.34 -36.63
C ASP A 871 -19.75 -21.77 -36.97
N PRO A 872 -19.74 -22.73 -36.04
CA PRO A 872 -20.09 -24.13 -36.34
C PRO A 872 -21.58 -24.34 -36.69
N ALA A 873 -22.46 -23.47 -36.22
CA ALA A 873 -23.91 -23.60 -36.41
C ALA A 873 -24.38 -23.04 -37.76
N SER A 874 -23.72 -21.98 -38.24
CA SER A 874 -24.06 -21.27 -39.49
C SER A 874 -23.07 -21.47 -40.63
N GLY A 875 -21.90 -22.05 -40.36
CA GLY A 875 -20.78 -22.17 -41.31
C GLY A 875 -20.16 -20.82 -41.73
N LYS A 876 -20.62 -19.71 -41.14
CA LYS A 876 -20.21 -18.36 -41.55
C LYS A 876 -18.77 -18.07 -41.10
N VAL A 877 -17.96 -17.52 -42.00
CA VAL A 877 -16.63 -17.00 -41.65
C VAL A 877 -16.77 -15.80 -40.70
N VAL A 878 -16.29 -15.96 -39.48
CA VAL A 878 -16.25 -14.92 -38.44
C VAL A 878 -14.99 -14.07 -38.59
N ASN A 879 -13.84 -14.72 -38.85
CA ASN A 879 -12.55 -14.05 -39.01
C ASN A 879 -11.62 -14.86 -39.93
N GLN A 880 -10.68 -14.20 -40.59
CA GLN A 880 -9.70 -14.84 -41.46
C GLN A 880 -8.33 -14.16 -41.34
N LEU A 881 -7.31 -14.95 -41.00
CA LEU A 881 -5.93 -14.52 -40.77
C LEU A 881 -5.03 -15.04 -41.89
N TYR A 882 -4.07 -14.22 -42.31
CA TYR A 882 -3.12 -14.55 -43.36
C TYR A 882 -1.70 -14.48 -42.80
N GLY A 883 -0.93 -15.55 -42.93
CA GLY A 883 0.49 -15.60 -42.60
C GLY A 883 1.35 -15.83 -43.84
N LEU A 884 2.52 -15.20 -43.86
CA LEU A 884 3.63 -15.52 -44.75
C LEU A 884 4.76 -16.11 -43.90
N THR A 885 5.46 -17.11 -44.42
CA THR A 885 6.53 -17.78 -43.67
C THR A 885 7.62 -18.31 -44.60
N ASN A 886 8.85 -18.39 -44.07
CA ASN A 886 9.95 -19.11 -44.70
C ASN A 886 10.03 -20.60 -44.29
N LEU A 887 9.14 -21.08 -43.41
CA LEU A 887 9.09 -22.49 -43.03
C LEU A 887 8.45 -23.36 -44.14
N LYS A 888 9.17 -24.41 -44.53
CA LYS A 888 8.70 -25.45 -45.46
C LYS A 888 7.58 -26.27 -44.82
N ALA A 889 6.70 -26.83 -45.66
CA ALA A 889 5.60 -27.69 -45.21
C ALA A 889 6.05 -28.93 -44.38
N SER A 890 7.28 -29.40 -44.57
CA SER A 890 7.89 -30.49 -43.78
C SER A 890 8.36 -30.07 -42.38
N GLN A 891 8.62 -28.78 -42.17
CA GLN A 891 8.99 -28.21 -40.87
C GLN A 891 7.72 -27.95 -40.04
N ALA A 892 6.76 -27.22 -40.61
CA ALA A 892 5.45 -26.97 -40.01
C ALA A 892 4.34 -27.08 -41.06
N ASP A 893 3.32 -27.91 -40.82
CA ASP A 893 2.18 -28.03 -41.74
C ASP A 893 1.27 -26.78 -41.68
N ALA A 894 0.29 -26.69 -42.59
CA ALA A 894 -0.59 -25.51 -42.62
C ALA A 894 -1.44 -25.36 -41.35
N ARG A 895 -1.77 -26.48 -40.67
CA ARG A 895 -2.58 -26.51 -39.45
C ARG A 895 -1.78 -25.98 -38.26
N THR A 896 -0.50 -26.36 -38.15
CA THR A 896 0.45 -25.84 -37.16
C THR A 896 0.61 -24.33 -37.30
N VAL A 897 0.92 -23.83 -38.50
CA VAL A 897 1.08 -22.38 -38.73
C VAL A 897 -0.24 -21.62 -38.53
N ALA A 898 -1.40 -22.23 -38.83
CA ALA A 898 -2.70 -21.63 -38.54
C ALA A 898 -2.98 -21.47 -37.03
N ARG A 899 -2.62 -22.46 -36.19
CA ARG A 899 -2.68 -22.34 -34.72
C ARG A 899 -1.78 -21.22 -34.22
N TRP A 900 -0.57 -21.13 -34.75
CA TRP A 900 0.40 -20.08 -34.41
C TRP A 900 -0.09 -18.67 -34.78
N LEU A 901 -0.72 -18.48 -35.94
CA LEU A 901 -1.36 -17.21 -36.33
C LEU A 901 -2.48 -16.80 -35.37
N LEU A 902 -3.24 -17.77 -34.86
CA LEU A 902 -4.30 -17.53 -33.88
C LEU A 902 -3.73 -17.18 -32.50
N GLN A 903 -2.74 -17.91 -32.02
CA GLN A 903 -2.01 -17.59 -30.78
C GLN A 903 -1.41 -16.17 -30.86
N GLN A 904 -0.88 -15.76 -32.02
CA GLN A 904 -0.39 -14.40 -32.24
C GLN A 904 -1.48 -13.33 -32.11
N GLU A 905 -2.70 -13.59 -32.63
CA GLU A 905 -3.84 -12.68 -32.45
C GLU A 905 -4.25 -12.58 -30.97
N GLN A 906 -4.29 -13.71 -30.26
CA GLN A 906 -4.58 -13.75 -28.82
C GLN A 906 -3.49 -13.04 -28.00
N ALA A 907 -2.21 -13.16 -28.38
CA ALA A 907 -1.06 -12.56 -27.71
C ALA A 907 -1.04 -11.02 -27.79
N LYS A 908 -1.79 -10.39 -28.70
CA LYS A 908 -1.94 -8.92 -28.74
C LYS A 908 -2.43 -8.33 -27.43
N THR A 909 -3.22 -9.07 -26.66
CA THR A 909 -3.74 -8.59 -25.39
C THR A 909 -2.65 -8.59 -24.30
N ALA A 910 -1.60 -9.42 -24.41
CA ALA A 910 -0.42 -9.36 -23.55
C ALA A 910 0.31 -8.01 -23.65
N PHE A 911 0.54 -7.51 -24.86
CA PHE A 911 1.17 -6.19 -25.05
C PHE A 911 0.34 -5.05 -24.44
N ARG A 912 -1.00 -5.15 -24.44
CA ARG A 912 -1.86 -4.20 -23.70
C ARG A 912 -1.66 -4.29 -22.19
N HIS A 913 -1.50 -5.50 -21.64
CA HIS A 913 -1.16 -5.70 -20.23
C HIS A 913 0.24 -5.20 -19.88
N MET A 914 1.22 -5.28 -20.79
CA MET A 914 2.56 -4.71 -20.57
C MET A 914 2.51 -3.18 -20.39
N ALA A 915 1.72 -2.47 -21.21
CA ALA A 915 1.51 -1.03 -21.03
C ALA A 915 0.78 -0.67 -19.72
N GLN A 916 -0.14 -1.54 -19.26
CA GLN A 916 -0.81 -1.38 -17.98
C GLN A 916 0.14 -1.65 -16.81
N ALA A 917 1.02 -2.66 -16.92
CA ALA A 917 2.05 -2.96 -15.93
C ALA A 917 3.08 -1.84 -15.82
N TRP A 918 3.53 -1.26 -16.95
CA TRP A 918 4.40 -0.08 -16.96
C TRP A 918 3.81 1.09 -16.15
N ALA A 919 2.52 1.37 -16.31
CA ALA A 919 1.82 2.43 -15.59
C ALA A 919 1.53 2.10 -14.11
N ALA A 920 1.53 0.83 -13.73
CA ALA A 920 1.34 0.37 -12.35
C ALA A 920 2.65 0.24 -11.55
N LEU A 921 3.80 0.21 -12.22
CA LEU A 921 5.12 0.20 -11.59
C LEU A 921 5.51 1.60 -11.10
N PRO A 922 6.26 1.71 -9.98
CA PRO A 922 6.82 2.99 -9.55
C PRO A 922 7.80 3.55 -10.60
N PRO A 923 7.93 4.88 -10.71
CA PRO A 923 8.77 5.51 -11.71
C PRO A 923 10.25 5.17 -11.52
N ALA A 924 10.93 4.80 -12.61
CA ALA A 924 12.37 4.60 -12.64
C ALA A 924 13.15 5.86 -12.23
N THR A 925 14.00 5.74 -11.21
CA THR A 925 15.00 6.75 -10.83
C THR A 925 16.41 6.25 -11.17
N GLY A 926 17.15 7.02 -11.97
CA GLY A 926 18.51 6.68 -12.40
C GLY A 926 18.62 5.94 -13.74
N ILE A 927 19.85 5.84 -14.25
CA ILE A 927 20.16 5.42 -15.64
C ILE A 927 19.76 3.97 -15.93
N GLN A 928 20.00 3.06 -14.97
CA GLN A 928 19.72 1.63 -15.08
C GLN A 928 18.25 1.26 -14.82
N ALA A 929 17.46 2.18 -14.27
CA ALA A 929 16.12 1.86 -13.78
C ALA A 929 15.06 1.71 -14.88
N MET A 930 15.13 2.50 -15.97
CA MET A 930 14.19 2.37 -17.10
C MET A 930 14.29 1.03 -17.86
N PRO A 931 15.49 0.53 -18.22
CA PRO A 931 15.67 -0.81 -18.78
C PRO A 931 15.07 -1.91 -17.91
N ARG A 932 15.35 -1.84 -16.60
CA ARG A 932 14.81 -2.78 -15.60
C ARG A 932 13.28 -2.70 -15.53
N GLN A 933 12.71 -1.50 -15.48
CA GLN A 933 11.25 -1.28 -15.50
C GLN A 933 10.61 -1.82 -16.79
N ALA A 934 11.30 -1.74 -17.94
CA ALA A 934 10.79 -2.25 -19.21
C ALA A 934 10.69 -3.79 -19.22
N LEU A 935 11.72 -4.49 -18.74
CA LEU A 935 11.69 -5.96 -18.60
C LEU A 935 10.68 -6.44 -17.54
N LEU A 936 10.53 -5.70 -16.44
CA LEU A 936 9.50 -5.97 -15.42
C LEU A 936 8.09 -5.79 -15.98
N ALA A 937 7.82 -4.68 -16.67
CA ALA A 937 6.55 -4.42 -17.32
C ALA A 937 6.22 -5.46 -18.40
N ALA A 938 7.23 -5.88 -19.16
CA ALA A 938 7.10 -6.97 -20.13
C ALA A 938 6.66 -8.26 -19.42
N GLN A 939 7.42 -8.76 -18.44
CA GLN A 939 7.12 -10.01 -17.75
C GLN A 939 5.79 -9.98 -16.97
N LEU A 940 5.47 -8.89 -16.28
CA LEU A 940 4.18 -8.70 -15.60
C LEU A 940 3.02 -8.72 -16.60
N GLY A 941 3.18 -8.08 -17.77
CA GLY A 941 2.17 -8.10 -18.83
C GLY A 941 1.89 -9.51 -19.37
N VAL A 942 2.93 -10.37 -19.45
CA VAL A 942 2.78 -11.79 -19.79
C VAL A 942 1.99 -12.55 -18.72
N ALA A 943 2.32 -12.37 -17.43
CA ALA A 943 1.60 -13.03 -16.35
C ALA A 943 0.13 -12.59 -16.27
N CYS A 944 -0.16 -11.29 -16.44
CA CYS A 944 -1.55 -10.79 -16.51
C CYS A 944 -2.32 -11.37 -17.71
N TRP A 945 -1.68 -11.52 -18.86
CA TRP A 945 -2.29 -12.17 -20.03
C TRP A 945 -2.66 -13.63 -19.76
N GLN A 946 -1.71 -14.39 -19.21
CA GLN A 946 -1.87 -15.79 -18.85
C GLN A 946 -3.01 -15.96 -17.83
N LEU A 947 -3.04 -15.13 -16.79
CA LEU A 947 -4.17 -15.03 -15.83
C LEU A 947 -5.52 -14.74 -16.51
N SER A 948 -5.54 -13.91 -17.56
CA SER A 948 -6.77 -13.54 -18.25
C SER A 948 -7.35 -14.64 -19.16
N GLN A 949 -6.48 -15.48 -19.75
CA GLN A 949 -6.84 -16.46 -20.79
C GLN A 949 -6.96 -17.89 -20.24
N ALA A 950 -6.19 -18.25 -19.21
CA ALA A 950 -6.21 -19.61 -18.67
C ALA A 950 -7.50 -19.87 -17.88
N SER A 951 -8.30 -20.84 -18.33
CA SER A 951 -9.51 -21.29 -17.62
C SER A 951 -9.18 -21.72 -16.17
N GLN A 952 -8.10 -22.48 -16.01
CA GLN A 952 -7.58 -22.94 -14.71
C GLN A 952 -7.18 -21.80 -13.75
N ALA A 953 -7.01 -20.56 -14.25
CA ALA A 953 -6.68 -19.38 -13.45
C ALA A 953 -7.92 -18.68 -12.85
N GLU A 954 -9.11 -19.26 -12.94
CA GLU A 954 -10.34 -18.68 -12.38
C GLU A 954 -10.23 -18.39 -10.88
N SER A 955 -9.80 -19.36 -10.08
CA SER A 955 -9.60 -19.22 -8.64
C SER A 955 -8.55 -18.14 -8.30
N ALA A 956 -7.48 -18.05 -9.12
CA ALA A 956 -6.48 -16.99 -9.00
C ALA A 956 -7.05 -15.60 -9.33
N ARG A 957 -7.85 -15.47 -10.40
CA ARG A 957 -8.56 -14.22 -10.76
C ARG A 957 -9.55 -13.80 -9.67
N ALA A 958 -10.31 -14.74 -9.09
CA ALA A 958 -11.23 -14.48 -7.99
C ALA A 958 -10.51 -13.96 -6.74
N MET A 959 -9.40 -14.62 -6.34
CA MET A 959 -8.55 -14.18 -5.24
C MET A 959 -7.98 -12.77 -5.48
N LEU A 960 -7.44 -12.50 -6.67
CA LEU A 960 -6.91 -11.17 -7.05
C LEU A 960 -8.01 -10.10 -7.07
N GLN A 961 -9.23 -10.44 -7.48
CA GLN A 961 -10.39 -9.54 -7.48
C GLN A 961 -10.83 -9.20 -6.04
N ALA A 962 -10.91 -10.17 -5.14
CA ALA A 962 -11.26 -9.93 -3.74
C ALA A 962 -10.23 -9.02 -3.02
N MET A 963 -8.96 -9.10 -3.41
CA MET A 963 -7.91 -8.21 -2.90
C MET A 963 -7.89 -6.81 -3.55
N ALA A 964 -8.60 -6.60 -4.65
CA ALA A 964 -8.70 -5.30 -5.32
C ALA A 964 -9.73 -4.39 -4.63
N ALA A 965 -9.37 -3.13 -4.40
CA ALA A 965 -10.10 -2.23 -3.51
C ALA A 965 -11.61 -2.14 -3.81
N GLY A 966 -12.43 -2.59 -2.85
CA GLY A 966 -13.88 -2.46 -2.88
C GLY A 966 -14.62 -3.46 -3.78
N GLY A 967 -14.07 -4.65 -4.03
CA GLY A 967 -14.77 -5.72 -4.78
C GLY A 967 -15.01 -5.42 -6.26
N ARG A 968 -14.35 -4.39 -6.81
CA ARG A 968 -14.48 -3.97 -8.21
C ARG A 968 -14.05 -5.10 -9.15
N LYS A 969 -14.81 -5.34 -10.22
CA LYS A 969 -14.48 -6.32 -11.27
C LYS A 969 -13.04 -6.12 -11.75
N LEU A 970 -12.25 -7.20 -11.80
CA LEU A 970 -10.83 -7.14 -12.13
C LEU A 970 -10.62 -6.82 -13.62
N THR A 971 -10.63 -5.53 -13.95
CA THR A 971 -10.37 -5.02 -15.31
C THR A 971 -8.87 -5.02 -15.62
N GLY A 972 -8.52 -5.07 -16.91
CA GLY A 972 -7.13 -5.08 -17.37
C GLY A 972 -6.20 -4.05 -16.67
N PRO A 973 -6.57 -2.76 -16.58
CA PRO A 973 -5.75 -1.75 -15.90
C PRO A 973 -5.48 -2.01 -14.42
N LEU A 974 -6.37 -2.72 -13.72
CA LEU A 974 -6.20 -3.05 -12.29
C LEU A 974 -5.41 -4.35 -12.09
N MET A 975 -5.35 -5.21 -13.10
CA MET A 975 -4.78 -6.56 -12.98
C MET A 975 -3.28 -6.59 -12.61
N PRO A 976 -2.38 -5.73 -13.15
CA PRO A 976 -0.98 -5.70 -12.72
C PRO A 976 -0.81 -5.29 -11.26
N ALA A 977 -1.56 -4.29 -10.80
CA ALA A 977 -1.51 -3.81 -9.41
C ALA A 977 -2.05 -4.88 -8.44
N ALA A 978 -3.16 -5.54 -8.78
CA ALA A 978 -3.69 -6.65 -8.01
C ALA A 978 -2.70 -7.83 -7.95
N LEU A 979 -2.06 -8.16 -9.08
CA LEU A 979 -1.05 -9.24 -9.16
C LEU A 979 0.16 -8.95 -8.29
N MET A 980 0.73 -7.74 -8.34
CA MET A 980 1.84 -7.34 -7.47
C MET A 980 1.45 -7.35 -5.98
N LYS A 981 0.22 -6.95 -5.63
CA LYS A 981 -0.32 -7.09 -4.27
C LYS A 981 -0.44 -8.57 -3.85
N GLY A 982 -0.87 -9.44 -4.77
CA GLY A 982 -0.88 -10.89 -4.58
C GLY A 982 0.51 -11.46 -4.32
N PHE A 983 1.51 -11.08 -5.14
CA PHE A 983 2.91 -11.47 -4.91
C PHE A 983 3.43 -11.00 -3.56
N ALA A 984 3.18 -9.74 -3.17
CA ALA A 984 3.55 -9.23 -1.85
C ALA A 984 2.95 -10.05 -0.70
N MET A 985 1.67 -10.43 -0.80
CA MET A 985 1.01 -11.26 0.22
C MET A 985 1.54 -12.70 0.24
N LEU A 986 1.80 -13.30 -0.94
CA LEU A 986 2.42 -14.63 -1.04
C LEU A 986 3.87 -14.63 -0.51
N ASP A 987 4.54 -13.48 -0.51
CA ASP A 987 5.92 -13.26 -0.04
C ASP A 987 6.04 -12.92 1.44
N MET A 988 5.06 -12.22 2.01
CA MET A 988 4.97 -12.06 3.48
C MET A 988 4.60 -13.36 4.21
N ALA A 989 4.31 -14.40 3.43
CA ALA A 989 3.78 -15.68 3.85
C ALA A 989 4.73 -16.87 3.59
N ALA A 990 5.91 -16.61 3.02
CA ALA A 990 7.02 -17.53 2.83
C ALA A 990 8.23 -17.00 3.63
#